data_AF-A0A1U8I892-F1
#
_entry.id   AF-A0A1U8I892-F1
#
_cell.length_a   1.000
_cell.length_b   1.000
_cell.length_c   1.000
_cell.angle_alpha   90.00
_cell.angle_beta   90.00
_cell.angle_gamma   90.00
#
_symmetry.space_group_name_H-M   'P 1'
#
loop_
_entity.id
_entity.type
_entity.pdbx_description
1 polymer ?
#
loop_
_entity_poly.entity_id
_entity_poly.type
_entity_poly.pdbx_seq_one_letter_code
_entity_poly.pdbx_strand_id
1 'polypeptide(L)'
;MPLSRRIRNFLENTRKKKVDKEDEDGGSESNAAIKEQERLRKKVTNLIKKQKLPAVRQIVKGQDNTKPWGQDAKAKVGCHLIELLMRTAYIQPPADQLADTPPDIHPAFLHSFKTVVKENKKTGRRYGVIECDPLVRKGLERTARHMVIPYMPMLVPPVKWTGYDRGAYLFLPSYIMRTHGAKQQREAVKRTPTNQLEQVFEALDTLGYTKWRINKRVLNVVDRIWTSGGRLADMVDRNDVPFPEKPDTEDEALLRKWKWKVRSVKKENRERHSQRCDIELKLAVARRMKDEEGFYYPHNLDFRGRAYPMHPYLNHLGSDLCRGVLEFAEGRPLGRSGLNWLKIHLANLFAGGVDKLSLEGRLAFTENHLDDIFDSADRPLEGKCWWLKAEDPFQCLAVCIDLTEALRSSSPETFVSHMPVHQDGSCNGLQHYAALGRDKLGAAAVNLVAGEKPADVYSGIAGRVLDIMRIDAQKDPTVFPDALLAKILVNQVDRKLVKQTVMTSVYGVTYIGARDQIKRRLKERGVITDERELFVASCYAAKTTLTALGEMFQAARAIMSWLGECAKIIASENQPVSWTTPLGLPVVQPYRALGRHLIKTSLQVLTLQRETEKIMVKRQRTAFPPNFVHSLDGSHMMMTAIACKKAGLTFAGVHDSYWTHASDVDKMNKILREKFVELYEKPILENLLESFQQSFPALSFHPLPERGDFDLRDVLDSPYFFN
;
A
#
# COMPACT_ATOMS: atom_id res chain seq x y z
N MET A 1 -21.02 12.08 22.25
CA MET A 1 -21.94 12.94 23.02
C MET A 1 -22.53 12.19 24.23
N PRO A 2 -22.65 12.84 25.40
CA PRO A 2 -23.39 12.33 26.56
C PRO A 2 -24.87 12.09 26.25
N LEU A 3 -25.51 11.14 26.96
CA LEU A 3 -26.94 10.79 26.77
C LEU A 3 -27.87 11.98 27.01
N SER A 4 -27.56 12.82 28.01
CA SER A 4 -28.29 14.04 28.36
C SER A 4 -28.37 15.03 27.19
N ARG A 5 -27.24 15.25 26.49
CA ARG A 5 -27.17 16.13 25.31
C ARG A 5 -27.96 15.57 24.13
N ARG A 6 -27.94 14.25 23.92
CA ARG A 6 -28.74 13.58 22.87
C ARG A 6 -30.24 13.68 23.13
N ILE A 7 -30.68 13.51 24.38
CA ILE A 7 -32.08 13.68 24.78
C ILE A 7 -32.53 15.12 24.52
N ARG A 8 -31.70 16.10 24.89
CA ARG A 8 -31.98 17.53 24.66
C ARG A 8 -32.13 17.85 23.16
N ASN A 9 -31.14 17.44 22.34
CA ASN A 9 -31.21 17.62 20.88
C ASN A 9 -32.44 16.95 20.25
N PHE A 10 -32.81 15.74 20.70
CA PHE A 10 -34.00 15.04 20.21
C PHE A 10 -35.29 15.81 20.53
N LEU A 11 -35.42 16.32 21.76
CA LEU A 11 -36.59 17.09 22.20
C LEU A 11 -36.67 18.48 21.52
N GLU A 12 -35.54 19.12 21.26
CA GLU A 12 -35.46 20.39 20.53
C GLU A 12 -35.79 20.23 19.04
N ASN A 13 -35.23 19.22 18.37
CA ASN A 13 -35.48 18.95 16.95
C ASN A 13 -36.93 18.56 16.68
N THR A 14 -37.56 17.82 17.60
CA THR A 14 -39.00 17.50 17.51
C THR A 14 -39.90 18.68 17.88
N ARG A 15 -39.36 19.75 18.48
CA ARG A 15 -40.09 21.00 18.76
C ARG A 15 -40.01 21.98 17.59
N LYS A 16 -38.84 22.13 16.96
CA LYS A 16 -38.64 23.02 15.78
C LYS A 16 -39.55 22.65 14.62
N LYS A 17 -39.60 21.35 14.25
CA LYS A 17 -40.50 20.84 13.20
C LYS A 17 -41.99 21.05 13.45
N LYS A 18 -42.41 21.35 14.69
CA LYS A 18 -43.80 21.70 14.99
C LYS A 18 -44.09 23.17 14.66
N VAL A 19 -43.11 24.04 14.89
CA VAL A 19 -43.20 25.48 14.62
C VAL A 19 -43.15 25.74 13.11
N ASP A 20 -42.26 25.06 12.38
CA ASP A 20 -42.15 25.19 10.91
C ASP A 20 -43.44 24.80 10.15
N LYS A 21 -44.42 24.18 10.83
CA LYS A 21 -45.70 23.75 10.27
C LYS A 21 -46.86 24.69 10.61
N GLU A 22 -46.69 25.59 11.59
CA GLU A 22 -47.64 26.70 11.79
C GLU A 22 -47.47 27.74 10.67
N ASP A 23 -46.35 27.72 9.94
CA ASP A 23 -46.01 28.67 8.87
C ASP A 23 -46.16 28.13 7.43
N GLU A 24 -46.28 26.81 7.19
CA GLU A 24 -46.45 26.23 5.83
C GLU A 24 -47.65 25.27 5.74
N ASP A 25 -48.71 25.71 5.06
CA ASP A 25 -49.89 24.90 4.74
C ASP A 25 -49.70 24.19 3.38
N GLY A 26 -49.17 22.95 3.40
CA GLY A 26 -49.05 22.15 2.18
C GLY A 26 -48.48 20.73 2.34
N GLY A 27 -49.30 19.70 2.06
CA GLY A 27 -48.87 18.34 1.70
C GLY A 27 -49.21 17.20 2.69
N SER A 28 -49.94 16.17 2.23
CA SER A 28 -50.49 15.09 3.08
C SER A 28 -49.46 14.04 3.55
N GLU A 29 -48.33 13.85 2.86
CA GLU A 29 -47.25 12.93 3.27
C GLU A 29 -46.46 13.44 4.50
N SER A 30 -46.35 14.77 4.69
CA SER A 30 -45.64 15.35 5.85
C SER A 30 -46.38 15.13 7.17
N ASN A 31 -47.71 15.05 7.12
CA ASN A 31 -48.59 14.91 8.29
C ASN A 31 -48.41 13.58 9.04
N ALA A 32 -48.13 12.48 8.33
CA ALA A 32 -47.95 11.16 8.95
C ALA A 32 -46.63 11.07 9.73
N ALA A 33 -45.53 11.56 9.13
CA ALA A 33 -44.20 11.57 9.76
C ALA A 33 -44.14 12.46 11.01
N ILE A 34 -44.88 13.59 11.00
CA ILE A 34 -44.97 14.51 12.15
C ILE A 34 -45.76 13.87 13.30
N LYS A 35 -46.91 13.25 13.01
CA LYS A 35 -47.70 12.50 14.02
C LYS A 35 -46.88 11.37 14.66
N GLU A 36 -46.05 10.68 13.87
CA GLU A 36 -45.16 9.65 14.38
C GLU A 36 -44.05 10.22 15.28
N GLN A 37 -43.45 11.36 14.91
CA GLN A 37 -42.47 12.06 15.76
C GLN A 37 -43.06 12.56 17.07
N GLU A 38 -44.30 13.06 17.08
CA GLU A 38 -44.99 13.46 18.31
C GLU A 38 -45.26 12.26 19.23
N ARG A 39 -45.68 11.12 18.66
CA ARG A 39 -45.88 9.87 19.39
C ARG A 39 -44.57 9.39 20.02
N LEU A 40 -43.46 9.47 19.28
CA LEU A 40 -42.12 9.16 19.76
C LEU A 40 -41.66 10.12 20.86
N ARG A 41 -41.92 11.43 20.73
CA ARG A 41 -41.61 12.43 21.75
C ARG A 41 -42.36 12.14 23.06
N LYS A 42 -43.68 11.91 22.99
CA LYS A 42 -44.50 11.52 24.16
C LYS A 42 -43.98 10.23 24.80
N LYS A 43 -43.60 9.24 23.99
CA LYS A 43 -43.02 7.97 24.46
C LYS A 43 -41.68 8.17 25.17
N VAL A 44 -40.79 9.01 24.63
CA VAL A 44 -39.50 9.34 25.26
C VAL A 44 -39.71 10.09 26.58
N THR A 45 -40.58 11.11 26.61
CA THR A 45 -40.90 11.86 27.84
C THR A 45 -41.48 10.95 28.92
N ASN A 46 -42.39 10.03 28.56
CA ASN A 46 -42.97 9.07 29.50
C ASN A 46 -41.93 8.06 30.02
N LEU A 47 -40.99 7.61 29.18
CA LEU A 47 -39.93 6.70 29.60
C LEU A 47 -38.89 7.39 30.50
N ILE A 48 -38.64 8.69 30.30
CA ILE A 48 -37.82 9.52 31.20
C ILE A 48 -38.51 9.63 32.56
N LYS A 49 -39.81 9.95 32.61
CA LYS A 49 -40.60 10.01 33.86
C LYS A 49 -40.60 8.67 34.61
N LYS A 50 -40.59 7.55 33.89
CA LYS A 50 -40.53 6.18 34.45
C LYS A 50 -39.10 5.69 34.74
N GLN A 51 -38.09 6.56 34.68
CA GLN A 51 -36.67 6.24 34.87
C GLN A 51 -36.12 5.09 33.99
N LYS A 52 -36.76 4.77 32.86
CA LYS A 52 -36.35 3.71 31.93
C LYS A 52 -35.28 4.21 30.94
N LEU A 53 -34.15 4.68 31.46
CA LEU A 53 -33.04 5.26 30.69
C LEU A 53 -32.48 4.36 29.55
N PRO A 54 -32.39 3.03 29.68
CA PRO A 54 -31.97 2.16 28.58
C PRO A 54 -32.90 2.21 27.36
N ALA A 55 -34.22 2.25 27.60
CA ALA A 55 -35.22 2.34 26.54
C ALA A 55 -35.21 3.73 25.88
N VAL A 56 -35.04 4.81 26.67
CA VAL A 56 -34.83 6.17 26.15
C VAL A 56 -33.60 6.23 25.26
N ARG A 57 -32.49 5.61 25.69
CA ARG A 57 -31.25 5.53 24.92
C ARG A 57 -31.45 4.80 23.58
N GLN A 58 -32.23 3.73 23.52
CA GLN A 58 -32.54 3.05 22.26
C GLN A 58 -33.31 3.94 21.29
N ILE A 59 -34.36 4.63 21.75
CA ILE A 59 -35.20 5.47 20.90
C ILE A 59 -34.43 6.68 20.38
N VAL A 60 -33.74 7.40 21.28
CA VAL A 60 -32.94 8.58 20.92
C VAL A 60 -31.78 8.21 20.00
N LYS A 61 -31.17 7.03 20.17
CA LYS A 61 -30.15 6.49 19.25
C LYS A 61 -30.70 6.20 17.85
N GLY A 62 -32.00 5.94 17.70
CA GLY A 62 -32.66 5.74 16.41
C GLY A 62 -32.87 7.04 15.62
N GLN A 63 -32.91 8.19 16.29
CA GLN A 63 -33.34 9.50 15.76
C GLN A 63 -32.21 10.55 15.78
N ASP A 64 -30.96 10.10 15.91
CA ASP A 64 -29.78 10.97 15.97
C ASP A 64 -29.44 11.48 14.56
N ASN A 65 -29.86 12.71 14.23
CA ASN A 65 -29.57 13.38 12.94
C ASN A 65 -28.07 13.57 12.69
N THR A 66 -27.21 13.36 13.69
CA THR A 66 -25.75 13.34 13.50
C THR A 66 -25.25 12.00 12.96
N LYS A 67 -26.12 11.00 12.76
CA LYS A 67 -25.71 9.75 12.14
C LYS A 67 -25.39 9.96 10.66
N PRO A 68 -24.28 9.40 10.17
CA PRO A 68 -24.00 9.44 8.74
C PRO A 68 -25.11 8.73 7.97
N TRP A 69 -25.43 9.25 6.79
CA TRP A 69 -26.39 8.63 5.88
C TRP A 69 -26.06 7.15 5.62
N GLY A 70 -27.10 6.33 5.50
CA GLY A 70 -26.98 4.95 5.03
C GLY A 70 -26.48 4.88 3.59
N GLN A 71 -26.01 3.70 3.15
CA GLN A 71 -25.50 3.50 1.79
C GLN A 71 -26.55 3.87 0.73
N ASP A 72 -27.82 3.51 0.94
CA ASP A 72 -28.93 3.82 0.05
C ASP A 72 -29.14 5.31 -0.16
N ALA A 73 -29.17 6.08 0.94
CA ALA A 73 -29.31 7.53 0.88
C ALA A 73 -28.11 8.18 0.17
N LYS A 74 -26.88 7.76 0.50
CA LYS A 74 -25.66 8.24 -0.19
C LYS A 74 -25.70 7.97 -1.69
N ALA A 75 -26.08 6.75 -2.08
CA ALA A 75 -26.16 6.36 -3.49
C ALA A 75 -27.23 7.16 -4.25
N LYS A 76 -28.43 7.32 -3.67
CA LYS A 76 -29.52 8.07 -4.29
C LYS A 76 -29.20 9.56 -4.44
N VAL A 77 -28.70 10.20 -3.37
CA VAL A 77 -28.32 11.62 -3.41
C VAL A 77 -27.16 11.84 -4.37
N GLY A 78 -26.10 11.04 -4.29
CA GLY A 78 -24.95 11.15 -5.18
C GLY A 78 -25.32 10.97 -6.65
N CYS A 79 -26.21 10.02 -6.95
CA CYS A 79 -26.71 9.81 -8.32
C CYS A 79 -27.53 11.00 -8.83
N HIS A 80 -28.40 11.58 -8.00
CA HIS A 80 -29.18 12.74 -8.39
C HIS A 80 -28.31 13.99 -8.61
N LEU A 81 -27.27 14.20 -7.80
CA LEU A 81 -26.31 15.29 -8.01
C LEU A 81 -25.54 15.14 -9.33
N ILE A 82 -25.13 13.91 -9.67
CA ILE A 82 -24.50 13.61 -10.96
C ILE A 82 -25.46 13.87 -12.13
N GLU A 83 -26.73 13.47 -11.99
CA GLU A 83 -27.75 13.73 -13.00
C GLU A 83 -27.95 15.23 -13.23
N LEU A 84 -28.02 16.03 -12.17
CA LEU A 84 -28.10 17.49 -12.28
C LEU A 84 -26.87 18.06 -13.00
N LEU A 85 -25.67 17.57 -12.69
CA LEU A 85 -24.45 17.95 -13.40
C LEU A 85 -24.53 17.61 -14.89
N MET A 86 -24.98 16.41 -15.24
CA MET A 86 -25.10 15.99 -16.64
C MET A 86 -26.13 16.82 -17.42
N ARG A 87 -27.22 17.25 -16.78
CA ARG A 87 -28.27 18.08 -17.41
C ARG A 87 -27.85 19.53 -17.61
N THR A 88 -26.74 19.96 -16.99
CA THR A 88 -26.34 21.38 -16.97
C THR A 88 -24.95 21.61 -17.56
N ALA A 89 -24.09 20.59 -17.61
CA ALA A 89 -22.75 20.71 -18.16
C ALA A 89 -22.73 20.43 -19.68
N TYR A 90 -22.49 21.47 -20.46
CA TYR A 90 -22.37 21.41 -21.92
C TYR A 90 -21.00 21.93 -22.38
N ILE A 91 -20.46 21.28 -23.42
CA ILE A 91 -19.37 21.82 -24.22
C ILE A 91 -19.91 22.99 -25.03
N GLN A 92 -19.16 24.09 -25.04
CA GLN A 92 -19.44 25.26 -25.84
C GLN A 92 -18.70 25.18 -27.18
N PRO A 93 -19.18 25.87 -28.22
CA PRO A 93 -18.53 25.93 -29.51
C PRO A 93 -17.08 26.42 -29.38
N PRO A 94 -16.13 25.89 -30.18
CA PRO A 94 -14.79 26.46 -30.29
C PRO A 94 -14.84 27.95 -30.68
N ALA A 95 -13.94 28.75 -30.13
CA ALA A 95 -13.91 30.20 -30.39
C ALA A 95 -13.57 30.55 -31.86
N ASP A 96 -13.00 29.60 -32.60
CA ASP A 96 -12.60 29.68 -34.01
C ASP A 96 -13.66 29.11 -34.97
N GLN A 97 -14.84 28.74 -34.47
CA GLN A 97 -15.93 28.25 -35.31
C GLN A 97 -16.46 29.35 -36.25
N LEU A 98 -16.47 29.07 -37.56
CA LEU A 98 -17.02 29.96 -38.59
C LEU A 98 -18.51 30.25 -38.32
N ALA A 99 -18.92 31.51 -38.46
CA ALA A 99 -20.29 31.97 -38.20
C ALA A 99 -21.36 31.22 -39.02
N ASP A 100 -20.98 30.65 -40.19
CA ASP A 100 -21.88 29.92 -41.09
C ASP A 100 -22.12 28.46 -40.68
N THR A 101 -21.51 27.97 -39.59
CA THR A 101 -21.73 26.60 -39.08
C THR A 101 -22.57 26.60 -37.80
N PRO A 102 -23.52 25.67 -37.63
CA PRO A 102 -24.35 25.59 -36.43
C PRO A 102 -23.49 25.39 -35.17
N PRO A 103 -23.77 26.08 -34.05
CA PRO A 103 -22.95 26.00 -32.84
C PRO A 103 -22.88 24.55 -32.32
N ASP A 104 -21.66 24.01 -32.19
CA ASP A 104 -21.43 22.66 -31.67
C ASP A 104 -21.56 22.62 -30.15
N ILE A 105 -22.81 22.65 -29.68
CA ILE A 105 -23.17 22.52 -28.27
C ILE A 105 -23.64 21.10 -27.99
N HIS A 106 -22.91 20.37 -27.16
CA HIS A 106 -23.25 19.00 -26.77
C HIS A 106 -22.95 18.72 -25.29
N PRO A 107 -23.62 17.73 -24.66
CA PRO A 107 -23.41 17.43 -23.25
C PRO A 107 -21.96 17.02 -22.95
N ALA A 108 -21.38 17.58 -21.89
CA ALA A 108 -20.02 17.25 -21.45
C ALA A 108 -19.91 15.83 -20.84
N PHE A 109 -21.04 15.28 -20.39
CA PHE A 109 -21.13 13.96 -19.78
C PHE A 109 -22.35 13.20 -20.32
N LEU A 110 -22.14 11.93 -20.69
CA LEU A 110 -23.19 11.06 -21.22
C LEU A 110 -23.27 9.77 -20.42
N HIS A 111 -24.49 9.36 -20.05
CA HIS A 111 -24.71 8.06 -19.42
C HIS A 111 -25.00 7.03 -20.52
N SER A 112 -24.12 6.05 -20.65
CA SER A 112 -24.24 4.97 -21.62
C SER A 112 -24.05 3.62 -20.95
N PHE A 113 -24.38 2.54 -21.67
CA PHE A 113 -24.13 1.19 -21.19
C PHE A 113 -23.03 0.54 -22.00
N LYS A 114 -21.98 0.08 -21.31
CA LYS A 114 -20.87 -0.66 -21.94
C LYS A 114 -20.88 -2.12 -21.55
N THR A 115 -20.72 -2.97 -22.55
CA THR A 115 -20.47 -4.40 -22.35
C THR A 115 -18.97 -4.61 -22.15
N VAL A 116 -18.57 -4.94 -20.93
CA VAL A 116 -17.19 -5.28 -20.60
C VAL A 116 -17.06 -6.80 -20.64
N VAL A 117 -16.27 -7.30 -21.59
CA VAL A 117 -15.85 -8.71 -21.66
C VAL A 117 -14.55 -8.81 -20.88
N LYS A 118 -14.52 -9.59 -19.78
CA LYS A 118 -13.27 -9.90 -19.10
C LYS A 118 -12.54 -10.97 -19.91
N GLU A 119 -11.24 -10.81 -20.13
CA GLU A 119 -10.40 -11.72 -20.94
C GLU A 119 -10.58 -13.21 -20.58
N ASN A 120 -10.92 -13.52 -19.32
CA ASN A 120 -11.12 -14.89 -18.82
C ASN A 120 -12.59 -15.35 -18.68
N LYS A 121 -13.57 -14.63 -19.24
CA LYS A 121 -15.00 -15.02 -19.21
C LYS A 121 -15.65 -14.87 -20.58
N LYS A 122 -16.26 -15.96 -21.08
CA LYS A 122 -17.03 -15.98 -22.33
C LYS A 122 -18.26 -15.06 -22.32
N THR A 123 -18.73 -14.60 -21.15
CA THR A 123 -19.90 -13.73 -21.01
C THR A 123 -19.51 -12.31 -20.61
N GLY A 124 -19.88 -11.35 -21.44
CA GLY A 124 -19.77 -9.92 -21.15
C GLY A 124 -20.78 -9.49 -20.09
N ARG A 125 -20.40 -8.53 -19.23
CA ARG A 125 -21.34 -7.86 -18.32
C ARG A 125 -21.58 -6.43 -18.80
N ARG A 126 -22.85 -6.03 -18.81
CA ARG A 126 -23.26 -4.66 -19.14
C ARG A 126 -23.20 -3.79 -17.89
N TYR A 127 -22.54 -2.65 -17.99
CA TYR A 127 -22.38 -1.67 -16.91
C TYR A 127 -22.87 -0.30 -17.39
N GLY A 128 -23.64 0.41 -16.57
CA GLY A 128 -23.90 1.84 -16.80
C GLY A 128 -22.64 2.62 -16.45
N VAL A 129 -22.17 3.45 -17.39
CA VAL A 129 -20.97 4.27 -17.26
C VAL A 129 -21.31 5.71 -17.58
N ILE A 130 -20.65 6.63 -16.89
CA ILE A 130 -20.68 8.05 -17.25
C ILE A 130 -19.45 8.30 -18.09
N GLU A 131 -19.67 8.59 -19.35
CA GLU A 131 -18.63 8.98 -20.29
C GLU A 131 -18.40 10.47 -20.20
N CYS A 132 -17.14 10.84 -20.31
CA CYS A 132 -16.68 12.21 -20.27
C CYS A 132 -16.24 12.58 -21.68
N ASP A 133 -16.68 13.75 -22.15
CA ASP A 133 -16.29 14.27 -23.46
C ASP A 133 -14.75 14.31 -23.61
N PRO A 134 -14.19 13.98 -24.79
CA PRO A 134 -12.74 14.01 -25.01
C PRO A 134 -12.06 15.35 -24.68
N LEU A 135 -12.73 16.49 -24.87
CA LEU A 135 -12.19 17.81 -24.53
C LEU A 135 -12.07 17.98 -23.01
N VAL A 136 -13.09 17.59 -22.25
CA VAL A 136 -13.01 17.58 -20.77
C VAL A 136 -11.91 16.64 -20.32
N ARG A 137 -11.85 15.42 -20.86
CA ARG A 137 -10.81 14.44 -20.53
C ARG A 137 -9.41 14.97 -20.81
N LYS A 138 -9.21 15.65 -21.94
CA LYS A 138 -7.93 16.31 -22.28
C LYS A 138 -7.60 17.44 -21.29
N GLY A 139 -8.62 18.16 -20.83
CA GLY A 139 -8.50 19.19 -19.79
C GLY A 139 -8.14 18.65 -18.40
N LEU A 140 -8.58 17.44 -18.03
CA LEU A 140 -8.37 16.86 -16.69
C LEU A 140 -6.88 16.75 -16.31
N GLU A 141 -6.01 16.49 -17.28
CA GLU A 141 -4.56 16.45 -17.02
C GLU A 141 -4.04 17.81 -16.57
N ARG A 142 -4.51 18.90 -17.19
CA ARG A 142 -4.13 20.28 -16.86
C ARG A 142 -4.78 20.77 -15.56
N THR A 143 -5.99 20.29 -15.26
CA THR A 143 -6.76 20.71 -14.09
C THR A 143 -6.53 19.85 -12.86
N ALA A 144 -5.78 18.74 -12.96
CA ALA A 144 -5.42 17.89 -11.82
C ALA A 144 -4.83 18.70 -10.65
N ARG A 145 -4.02 19.72 -10.96
CA ARG A 145 -3.46 20.67 -9.97
C ARG A 145 -4.49 21.49 -9.17
N HIS A 146 -5.72 21.60 -9.66
CA HIS A 146 -6.82 22.33 -9.03
C HIS A 146 -7.81 21.40 -8.32
N MET A 147 -7.57 20.08 -8.32
CA MET A 147 -8.43 19.13 -7.64
C MET A 147 -8.40 19.38 -6.13
N VAL A 148 -9.58 19.40 -5.51
CA VAL A 148 -9.68 19.52 -4.05
C VAL A 148 -9.18 18.22 -3.41
N ILE A 149 -8.12 18.33 -2.63
CA ILE A 149 -7.54 17.22 -1.84
C ILE A 149 -7.94 17.43 -0.38
N PRO A 150 -8.89 16.67 0.18
CA PRO A 150 -9.36 16.91 1.54
C PRO A 150 -8.27 16.65 2.59
N TYR A 151 -7.60 15.50 2.52
CA TYR A 151 -6.60 15.07 3.49
C TYR A 151 -5.20 15.53 3.06
N MET A 152 -4.92 16.84 3.15
CA MET A 152 -3.57 17.41 2.91
C MET A 152 -2.60 17.11 4.07
N PRO A 153 -1.27 17.12 3.88
CA PRO A 153 -0.33 17.07 4.99
C PRO A 153 -0.63 18.19 6.02
N MET A 154 -0.46 17.90 7.31
CA MET A 154 -0.79 18.86 8.36
C MET A 154 0.40 19.79 8.63
N LEU A 155 0.16 21.10 8.68
CA LEU A 155 1.19 22.09 9.05
C LEU A 155 1.49 22.11 10.55
N VAL A 156 0.57 21.57 11.36
CA VAL A 156 0.72 21.41 12.79
C VAL A 156 0.79 19.93 13.17
N PRO A 157 1.40 19.59 14.31
CA PRO A 157 1.48 18.20 14.73
C PRO A 157 0.08 17.53 14.81
N PRO A 158 -0.07 16.27 14.39
CA PRO A 158 -1.36 15.58 14.39
C PRO A 158 -1.94 15.41 15.80
N VAL A 159 -3.27 15.26 15.86
CA VAL A 159 -3.97 14.92 17.11
C VAL A 159 -3.63 13.48 17.51
N LYS A 160 -3.25 13.27 18.77
CA LYS A 160 -2.95 11.94 19.30
C LYS A 160 -4.13 10.97 19.19
N TRP A 161 -3.84 9.72 18.87
CA TRP A 161 -4.84 8.66 18.87
C TRP A 161 -5.29 8.33 20.30
N THR A 162 -6.60 8.33 20.53
CA THR A 162 -7.23 7.99 21.83
C THR A 162 -8.45 7.06 21.66
N GLY A 163 -8.61 6.52 20.46
CA GLY A 163 -9.70 5.60 20.14
C GLY A 163 -9.87 5.41 18.63
N TYR A 164 -10.88 4.61 18.26
CA TYR A 164 -11.10 4.20 16.86
C TYR A 164 -11.30 5.37 15.89
N ASP A 165 -12.05 6.40 16.29
CA ASP A 165 -12.42 7.58 15.49
C ASP A 165 -11.95 8.89 16.15
N ARG A 166 -10.86 8.83 16.95
CA ARG A 166 -10.31 9.96 17.70
C ARG A 166 -8.79 10.03 17.57
N GLY A 167 -8.31 10.91 16.70
CA GLY A 167 -6.88 11.13 16.41
C GLY A 167 -6.67 11.65 14.99
N ALA A 168 -5.41 11.84 14.59
CA ALA A 168 -4.96 12.34 13.30
C ALA A 168 -5.39 13.78 12.98
N TYR A 169 -6.38 13.99 12.10
CA TYR A 169 -6.76 15.33 11.64
C TYR A 169 -7.63 16.07 12.65
N LEU A 170 -7.49 17.41 12.71
CA LEU A 170 -8.26 18.28 13.61
C LEU A 170 -9.77 18.25 13.36
N PHE A 171 -10.17 18.37 12.08
CA PHE A 171 -11.58 18.52 11.69
C PHE A 171 -12.10 17.40 10.79
N LEU A 172 -11.20 16.70 10.08
CA LEU A 172 -11.59 15.65 9.16
C LEU A 172 -11.81 14.32 9.90
N PRO A 173 -12.90 13.58 9.58
CA PRO A 173 -13.14 12.27 10.18
C PRO A 173 -11.97 11.33 9.94
N SER A 174 -11.31 10.95 11.02
CA SER A 174 -10.14 10.09 10.98
C SER A 174 -10.43 8.79 11.70
N TYR A 175 -9.98 7.69 11.11
CA TYR A 175 -10.17 6.36 11.68
C TYR A 175 -8.82 5.67 11.76
N ILE A 176 -8.55 5.03 12.90
CA ILE A 176 -7.30 4.32 13.13
C ILE A 176 -7.08 3.20 12.11
N MET A 177 -8.15 2.66 11.53
CA MET A 177 -8.06 1.48 10.66
C MET A 177 -8.86 1.59 9.36
N ARG A 178 -8.19 1.24 8.26
CA ARG A 178 -8.73 1.06 6.91
C ARG A 178 -9.47 -0.28 6.84
N THR A 179 -10.75 -0.27 7.19
CA THR A 179 -11.56 -1.50 7.20
C THR A 179 -12.16 -1.86 5.84
N HIS A 180 -12.14 -0.96 4.85
CA HIS A 180 -12.75 -1.17 3.53
C HIS A 180 -14.20 -1.70 3.56
N GLY A 181 -14.94 -1.37 4.64
CA GLY A 181 -16.32 -1.83 4.84
C GLY A 181 -16.46 -3.05 5.76
N ALA A 182 -15.37 -3.70 6.17
CA ALA A 182 -15.37 -4.86 7.06
C ALA A 182 -15.95 -4.52 8.43
N LYS A 183 -17.20 -4.92 8.64
CA LYS A 183 -17.95 -4.54 9.85
C LYS A 183 -17.35 -5.18 11.10
N GLN A 184 -16.99 -6.46 11.04
CA GLN A 184 -16.48 -7.18 12.21
C GLN A 184 -15.14 -6.65 12.68
N GLN A 185 -14.22 -6.36 11.76
CA GLN A 185 -12.94 -5.73 12.12
C GLN A 185 -13.14 -4.40 12.84
N ARG A 186 -14.04 -3.55 12.30
CA ARG A 186 -14.39 -2.28 12.95
C ARG A 186 -14.93 -2.48 14.36
N GLU A 187 -15.87 -3.41 14.54
CA GLU A 187 -16.47 -3.64 15.86
C GLU A 187 -15.46 -4.26 16.84
N ALA A 188 -14.54 -5.10 16.36
CA ALA A 188 -13.47 -5.67 17.20
C ALA A 188 -12.61 -4.56 17.79
N VAL A 189 -12.05 -3.68 16.96
CA VAL A 189 -11.22 -2.55 17.44
C VAL A 189 -11.99 -1.60 18.36
N LYS A 190 -13.29 -1.36 18.09
CA LYS A 190 -14.12 -0.50 18.94
C LYS A 190 -14.43 -1.10 20.31
N ARG A 191 -14.46 -2.42 20.43
CA ARG A 191 -14.75 -3.14 21.69
C ARG A 191 -13.50 -3.37 22.53
N THR A 192 -12.33 -3.39 21.90
CA THR A 192 -11.06 -3.54 22.60
C THR A 192 -10.84 -2.39 23.60
N PRO A 193 -10.49 -2.70 24.86
CA PRO A 193 -10.12 -1.70 25.85
C PRO A 193 -9.00 -0.77 25.36
N THR A 194 -9.09 0.51 25.69
CA THR A 194 -8.13 1.53 25.22
C THR A 194 -6.70 1.26 25.69
N ASN A 195 -6.53 0.76 26.92
CA ASN A 195 -5.23 0.37 27.47
C ASN A 195 -4.56 -0.76 26.66
N GLN A 196 -5.33 -1.69 26.11
CA GLN A 196 -4.79 -2.75 25.24
C GLN A 196 -4.24 -2.19 23.91
N LEU A 197 -4.71 -1.03 23.46
CA LEU A 197 -4.28 -0.40 22.19
C LEU A 197 -3.27 0.74 22.39
N GLU A 198 -2.81 0.98 23.61
CA GLU A 198 -1.98 2.14 23.96
C GLU A 198 -0.67 2.16 23.16
N GLN A 199 0.03 1.03 23.04
CA GLN A 199 1.25 0.93 22.24
C GLN A 199 0.97 1.17 20.75
N VAL A 200 -0.17 0.71 20.24
CA VAL A 200 -0.56 0.96 18.85
C VAL A 200 -0.80 2.45 18.60
N PHE A 201 -1.49 3.13 19.52
CA PHE A 201 -1.68 4.58 19.44
C PHE A 201 -0.36 5.32 19.52
N GLU A 202 0.51 4.96 20.47
CA GLU A 202 1.83 5.57 20.65
C GLU A 202 2.70 5.43 19.40
N ALA A 203 2.67 4.26 18.74
CA ALA A 203 3.41 4.04 17.50
C ALA A 203 2.89 4.89 16.34
N LEU A 204 1.57 4.94 16.13
CA LEU A 204 0.96 5.76 15.09
C LEU A 204 1.21 7.26 15.31
N ASP A 205 1.15 7.70 16.56
CA ASP A 205 1.47 9.06 16.95
C ASP A 205 2.94 9.34 16.65
N THR A 206 3.85 8.43 17.01
CA THR A 206 5.29 8.56 16.73
C THR A 206 5.56 8.73 15.23
N LEU A 207 4.97 7.88 14.39
CA LEU A 207 5.08 7.99 12.93
C LEU A 207 4.47 9.30 12.41
N GLY A 208 3.38 9.75 13.02
CA GLY A 208 2.69 11.00 12.66
C GLY A 208 3.41 12.27 13.10
N TYR A 209 4.24 12.21 14.14
CA TYR A 209 4.99 13.34 14.68
C TYR A 209 6.31 13.61 13.96
N THR A 210 6.76 12.71 13.07
CA THR A 210 7.93 12.98 12.24
C THR A 210 7.63 14.13 11.27
N LYS A 211 8.37 15.23 11.42
CA LYS A 211 8.22 16.46 10.62
C LYS A 211 9.02 16.33 9.32
N TRP A 212 8.36 16.56 8.21
CA TRP A 212 8.93 16.50 6.86
C TRP A 212 9.00 17.89 6.23
N ARG A 213 9.91 18.07 5.29
CA ARG A 213 9.92 19.24 4.39
C ARG A 213 10.20 18.82 2.96
N ILE A 214 10.01 19.74 2.02
CA ILE A 214 10.34 19.53 0.61
C ILE A 214 11.83 19.79 0.38
N ASN A 215 12.54 18.83 -0.21
CA ASN A 215 13.86 19.05 -0.78
C ASN A 215 13.71 19.91 -2.05
N LYS A 216 13.97 21.22 -1.91
CA LYS A 216 13.76 22.20 -2.98
C LYS A 216 14.69 21.96 -4.18
N ARG A 217 15.92 21.50 -3.95
CA ARG A 217 16.89 21.24 -5.03
C ARG A 217 16.42 20.10 -5.91
N VAL A 218 15.98 18.99 -5.32
CA VAL A 218 15.44 17.84 -6.07
C VAL A 218 14.12 18.21 -6.73
N LEU A 219 13.21 18.90 -6.03
CA LEU A 219 11.94 19.35 -6.64
C LEU A 219 12.19 20.22 -7.89
N ASN A 220 13.17 21.13 -7.86
CA ASN A 220 13.53 21.94 -9.02
C ASN A 220 14.01 21.09 -10.21
N VAL A 221 14.82 20.05 -9.96
CA VAL A 221 15.24 19.11 -11.01
C VAL A 221 14.06 18.34 -11.57
N VAL A 222 13.17 17.82 -10.71
CA VAL A 222 11.95 17.13 -11.12
C VAL A 222 11.06 18.04 -11.97
N ASP A 223 10.86 19.30 -11.57
CA ASP A 223 10.06 20.28 -12.30
C ASP A 223 10.68 20.60 -13.67
N ARG A 224 12.00 20.68 -13.78
CA ARG A 224 12.71 20.85 -15.06
C ARG A 224 12.51 19.65 -15.97
N ILE A 225 12.74 18.42 -15.48
CA ILE A 225 12.51 17.17 -16.23
C ILE A 225 11.06 17.11 -16.73
N TRP A 226 10.11 17.40 -15.85
CA TRP A 226 8.69 17.38 -16.18
C TRP A 226 8.34 18.42 -17.24
N THR A 227 8.84 19.65 -17.08
CA THR A 227 8.58 20.74 -18.04
C THR A 227 9.17 20.42 -19.42
N SER A 228 10.31 19.73 -19.48
CA SER A 228 10.99 19.30 -20.71
C SER A 228 10.40 18.04 -21.37
N GLY A 229 9.30 17.48 -20.85
CA GLY A 229 8.57 16.38 -21.50
C GLY A 229 8.59 15.04 -20.74
N GLY A 230 9.24 14.97 -19.58
CA GLY A 230 9.39 13.72 -18.81
C GLY A 230 10.45 12.78 -19.40
N ARG A 231 10.23 11.46 -19.30
CA ARG A 231 11.08 10.35 -19.82
C ARG A 231 12.38 10.04 -19.09
N LEU A 232 12.83 10.90 -18.17
CA LEU A 232 14.02 10.65 -17.37
C LEU A 232 13.62 10.15 -15.97
N ALA A 233 14.49 9.32 -15.36
CA ALA A 233 14.29 8.80 -14.00
C ALA A 233 12.89 8.17 -13.79
N ASP A 234 12.49 7.31 -14.72
CA ASP A 234 11.18 6.63 -14.76
C ASP A 234 9.94 7.55 -14.79
N MET A 235 10.11 8.85 -15.02
CA MET A 235 8.99 9.75 -15.27
C MET A 235 8.36 9.44 -16.63
N VAL A 236 7.04 9.31 -16.65
CA VAL A 236 6.27 9.05 -17.88
C VAL A 236 6.48 10.15 -18.93
N ASP A 237 6.41 9.78 -20.22
CA ASP A 237 6.36 10.73 -21.32
C ASP A 237 5.07 11.57 -21.27
N ARG A 238 5.22 12.89 -21.40
CA ARG A 238 4.10 13.83 -21.47
C ARG A 238 3.26 13.68 -22.72
N ASN A 239 3.79 13.07 -23.77
CA ASN A 239 3.10 12.85 -25.02
C ASN A 239 2.55 11.42 -25.15
N ASP A 240 1.44 11.34 -25.88
CA ASP A 240 0.86 10.06 -26.31
C ASP A 240 1.71 9.47 -27.44
N VAL A 241 1.78 8.14 -27.49
CA VAL A 241 2.34 7.41 -28.64
C VAL A 241 1.40 7.61 -29.83
N PRO A 242 1.92 7.97 -31.02
CA PRO A 242 1.10 8.13 -32.21
C PRO A 242 0.47 6.79 -32.62
N PHE A 243 -0.74 6.85 -33.17
CA PHE A 243 -1.38 5.65 -33.71
C PHE A 243 -0.63 5.16 -34.95
N PRO A 244 -0.47 3.83 -35.13
CA PRO A 244 0.10 3.30 -36.35
C PRO A 244 -0.83 3.62 -37.54
N GLU A 245 -0.23 4.03 -38.65
CA GLU A 245 -0.97 4.26 -39.89
C GLU A 245 -1.69 2.98 -40.33
N LYS A 246 -2.90 3.15 -40.85
CA LYS A 246 -3.67 2.03 -41.38
C LYS A 246 -2.99 1.56 -42.67
N PRO A 247 -2.55 0.28 -42.75
CA PRO A 247 -1.98 -0.24 -43.98
C PRO A 247 -3.00 -0.17 -45.11
N ASP A 248 -2.56 0.27 -46.29
CA ASP A 248 -3.35 0.26 -47.51
C ASP A 248 -3.28 -1.13 -48.14
N THR A 249 -4.06 -2.06 -47.59
CA THR A 249 -4.11 -3.46 -48.01
C THR A 249 -5.43 -4.09 -47.60
N GLU A 250 -5.89 -5.05 -48.40
CA GLU A 250 -7.03 -5.92 -48.07
C GLU A 250 -6.61 -7.17 -47.28
N ASP A 251 -5.31 -7.41 -47.08
CA ASP A 251 -4.81 -8.56 -46.32
C ASP A 251 -5.33 -8.54 -44.87
N GLU A 252 -6.20 -9.50 -44.56
CA GLU A 252 -6.82 -9.65 -43.25
C GLU A 252 -5.81 -9.85 -42.12
N ALA A 253 -4.69 -10.54 -42.37
CA ALA A 253 -3.66 -10.80 -41.38
C ALA A 253 -2.90 -9.50 -41.03
N LEU A 254 -2.56 -8.70 -42.04
CA LEU A 254 -1.94 -7.38 -41.85
C LEU A 254 -2.90 -6.40 -41.16
N LEU A 255 -4.17 -6.35 -41.59
CA LEU A 255 -5.20 -5.54 -40.94
C LEU A 255 -5.45 -5.97 -39.49
N ARG A 256 -5.42 -7.27 -39.20
CA ARG A 256 -5.53 -7.80 -37.84
C ARG A 256 -4.32 -7.39 -37.00
N LYS A 257 -3.10 -7.52 -37.52
CA LYS A 257 -1.87 -7.07 -36.85
C LYS A 257 -1.91 -5.57 -36.54
N TRP A 258 -2.37 -4.75 -37.49
CA TRP A 258 -2.60 -3.32 -37.28
C TRP A 258 -3.63 -3.06 -36.19
N LYS A 259 -4.82 -3.70 -36.23
CA LYS A 259 -5.84 -3.58 -35.17
C LYS A 259 -5.30 -3.92 -33.80
N TRP A 260 -4.46 -4.96 -33.67
CA TRP A 260 -3.77 -5.30 -32.44
C TRP A 260 -2.79 -4.21 -31.99
N LYS A 261 -1.98 -3.67 -32.90
CA LYS A 261 -1.06 -2.58 -32.58
C LYS A 261 -1.80 -1.32 -32.13
N VAL A 262 -2.89 -0.93 -32.80
CA VAL A 262 -3.76 0.18 -32.39
C VAL A 262 -4.32 -0.06 -30.98
N ARG A 263 -4.81 -1.28 -30.67
CA ARG A 263 -5.30 -1.60 -29.32
C ARG A 263 -4.20 -1.50 -28.27
N SER A 264 -2.99 -1.95 -28.58
CA SER A 264 -1.82 -1.82 -27.70
C SER A 264 -1.47 -0.36 -27.44
N VAL A 265 -1.40 0.48 -28.49
CA VAL A 265 -1.13 1.92 -28.37
C VAL A 265 -2.23 2.63 -27.57
N LYS A 266 -3.51 2.30 -27.81
CA LYS A 266 -4.63 2.82 -27.02
C LYS A 266 -4.51 2.45 -25.54
N LYS A 267 -4.01 1.25 -25.21
CA LYS A 267 -3.80 0.81 -23.83
C LYS A 267 -2.65 1.60 -23.20
N GLU A 268 -1.52 1.69 -23.89
CA GLU A 268 -0.35 2.43 -23.44
C GLU A 268 -0.66 3.91 -23.18
N ASN A 269 -1.34 4.60 -24.10
CA ASN A 269 -1.70 6.02 -23.91
C ASN A 269 -2.65 6.24 -22.71
N ARG A 270 -3.54 5.28 -22.41
CA ARG A 270 -4.38 5.35 -21.19
C ARG A 270 -3.56 5.17 -19.92
N GLU A 271 -2.60 4.25 -19.94
CA GLU A 271 -1.68 4.03 -18.81
C GLU A 271 -0.80 5.26 -18.59
N ARG A 272 -0.23 5.83 -19.66
CA ARG A 272 0.56 7.07 -19.61
C ARG A 272 -0.26 8.23 -19.05
N HIS A 273 -1.46 8.50 -19.58
CA HIS A 273 -2.32 9.56 -19.07
C HIS A 273 -2.62 9.40 -17.57
N SER A 274 -2.89 8.18 -17.10
CA SER A 274 -3.09 7.93 -15.66
C SER A 274 -1.85 8.28 -14.83
N GLN A 275 -0.65 7.93 -15.31
CA GLN A 275 0.62 8.26 -14.65
C GLN A 275 0.89 9.77 -14.66
N ARG A 276 0.57 10.47 -15.77
CA ARG A 276 0.72 11.94 -15.85
C ARG A 276 -0.15 12.65 -14.81
N CYS A 277 -1.41 12.26 -14.69
CA CYS A 277 -2.30 12.80 -13.66
C CYS A 277 -1.79 12.53 -12.24
N ASP A 278 -1.25 11.34 -11.97
CA ASP A 278 -0.66 11.00 -10.66
C ASP A 278 0.56 11.88 -10.33
N ILE A 279 1.45 12.09 -11.29
CA ILE A 279 2.60 13.00 -11.13
C ILE A 279 2.14 14.44 -10.88
N GLU A 280 1.17 14.95 -11.65
CA GLU A 280 0.65 16.31 -11.45
C GLU A 280 0.04 16.50 -10.07
N LEU A 281 -0.66 15.49 -9.53
CA LEU A 281 -1.20 15.54 -8.17
C LEU A 281 -0.08 15.57 -7.11
N LYS A 282 0.97 14.77 -7.28
CA LYS A 282 2.14 14.78 -6.39
C LYS A 282 2.87 16.12 -6.43
N LEU A 283 3.11 16.66 -7.63
CA LEU A 283 3.78 17.95 -7.81
C LEU A 283 2.91 19.11 -7.33
N ALA A 284 1.59 19.05 -7.47
CA ALA A 284 0.68 20.06 -6.92
C ALA A 284 0.79 20.14 -5.39
N VAL A 285 0.88 18.99 -4.71
CA VAL A 285 1.13 18.95 -3.26
C VAL A 285 2.53 19.47 -2.95
N ALA A 286 3.57 18.97 -3.63
CA ALA A 286 4.96 19.38 -3.38
C ALA A 286 5.14 20.90 -3.52
N ARG A 287 4.66 21.48 -4.64
CA ARG A 287 4.74 22.92 -4.92
C ARG A 287 3.95 23.76 -3.91
N ARG A 288 2.85 23.24 -3.36
CA ARG A 288 2.06 23.92 -2.33
C ARG A 288 2.73 23.89 -0.97
N MET A 289 3.45 22.81 -0.65
CA MET A 289 4.12 22.64 0.64
C MET A 289 5.58 23.15 0.64
N LYS A 290 6.13 23.54 -0.50
CA LYS A 290 7.56 23.85 -0.65
C LYS A 290 8.04 25.01 0.22
N ASP A 291 7.18 25.99 0.49
CA ASP A 291 7.54 27.21 1.23
C ASP A 291 7.22 27.09 2.72
N GLU A 292 6.60 25.98 3.14
CA GLU A 292 6.34 25.67 4.54
C GLU A 292 7.62 25.19 5.23
N GLU A 293 7.85 25.59 6.49
CA GLU A 293 9.01 25.14 7.28
C GLU A 293 9.02 23.62 7.50
N GLY A 294 7.84 23.01 7.54
CA GLY A 294 7.66 21.57 7.55
C GLY A 294 6.22 21.18 7.88
N PHE A 295 5.91 19.90 7.68
CA PHE A 295 4.57 19.34 7.77
C PHE A 295 4.61 17.89 8.23
N TYR A 296 3.44 17.37 8.58
CA TYR A 296 3.26 16.08 9.23
C TYR A 296 2.30 15.19 8.44
N TYR A 297 2.53 13.88 8.50
CA TYR A 297 1.67 12.88 7.91
C TYR A 297 0.99 12.05 9.00
N PRO A 298 -0.28 12.31 9.34
CA PRO A 298 -1.01 11.42 10.22
C PRO A 298 -1.07 10.00 9.64
N HIS A 299 -0.85 8.99 10.48
CA HIS A 299 -0.86 7.59 10.08
C HIS A 299 -2.13 6.86 10.56
N ASN A 300 -2.54 5.86 9.79
CA ASN A 300 -3.52 4.86 10.17
C ASN A 300 -3.06 3.45 9.76
N LEU A 301 -3.79 2.42 10.16
CA LEU A 301 -3.46 1.02 9.92
C LEU A 301 -4.35 0.41 8.85
N ASP A 302 -3.87 -0.63 8.16
CA ASP A 302 -4.76 -1.63 7.59
C ASP A 302 -5.28 -2.62 8.65
N PHE A 303 -6.10 -3.59 8.26
CA PHE A 303 -6.63 -4.57 9.21
C PHE A 303 -5.57 -5.50 9.83
N ARG A 304 -4.38 -5.60 9.22
CA ARG A 304 -3.28 -6.47 9.65
C ARG A 304 -2.37 -5.76 10.66
N GLY A 305 -2.45 -4.43 10.74
CA GLY A 305 -1.60 -3.62 11.62
C GLY A 305 -0.43 -2.93 10.89
N ARG A 306 -0.42 -2.89 9.55
CA ARG A 306 0.58 -2.10 8.80
C ARG A 306 0.17 -0.64 8.77
N ALA A 307 1.11 0.26 9.10
CA ALA A 307 0.87 1.69 9.10
C ALA A 307 1.03 2.34 7.71
N TYR A 308 0.22 3.36 7.46
CA TYR A 308 0.18 4.13 6.22
C TYR A 308 -0.13 5.60 6.50
N PRO A 309 0.57 6.56 5.85
CA PRO A 309 0.15 7.94 5.79
C PRO A 309 -1.28 8.06 5.26
N MET A 310 -2.06 8.94 5.87
CA MET A 310 -3.44 9.19 5.46
C MET A 310 -3.52 10.06 4.18
N HIS A 311 -2.52 10.88 3.90
CA HIS A 311 -2.44 11.64 2.65
C HIS A 311 -2.03 10.71 1.49
N PRO A 312 -2.82 10.61 0.40
CA PRO A 312 -2.65 9.56 -0.59
C PRO A 312 -1.63 9.85 -1.72
N TYR A 313 -1.26 11.10 -1.97
CA TYR A 313 -0.50 11.47 -3.16
C TYR A 313 1.00 11.60 -2.89
N LEU A 314 1.43 12.66 -2.19
CA LEU A 314 2.83 12.88 -1.84
C LEU A 314 3.08 12.46 -0.38
N ASN A 315 3.73 11.32 -0.18
CA ASN A 315 4.18 10.82 1.12
C ASN A 315 5.37 9.87 0.92
N HIS A 316 6.08 9.55 2.00
CA HIS A 316 7.30 8.75 1.96
C HIS A 316 7.09 7.25 1.63
N LEU A 317 5.85 6.73 1.67
CA LEU A 317 5.53 5.39 1.14
C LEU A 317 5.37 5.38 -0.39
N GLY A 318 5.43 6.54 -1.04
CA GLY A 318 5.28 6.69 -2.48
C GLY A 318 6.47 6.16 -3.31
N SER A 319 6.47 6.52 -4.59
CA SER A 319 7.54 6.20 -5.55
C SER A 319 8.85 6.92 -5.22
N ASP A 320 9.95 6.55 -5.88
CA ASP A 320 11.25 7.23 -5.79
C ASP A 320 11.11 8.77 -5.89
N LEU A 321 10.34 9.29 -6.85
CA LEU A 321 10.02 10.73 -6.92
C LEU A 321 9.50 11.30 -5.60
N CYS A 322 8.57 10.63 -4.92
CA CYS A 322 8.00 11.11 -3.66
C CYS A 322 9.04 11.13 -2.55
N ARG A 323 9.92 10.12 -2.52
CA ARG A 323 10.94 9.97 -1.47
C ARG A 323 12.12 10.91 -1.70
N GLY A 324 12.56 11.09 -2.93
CA GLY A 324 13.64 12.02 -3.28
C GLY A 324 13.29 13.49 -3.03
N VAL A 325 12.01 13.88 -3.12
CA VAL A 325 11.58 15.26 -2.82
C VAL A 325 11.23 15.49 -1.34
N LEU A 326 11.26 14.45 -0.50
CA LEU A 326 10.92 14.54 0.93
C LEU A 326 12.16 14.28 1.78
N GLU A 327 12.40 15.16 2.75
CA GLU A 327 13.47 15.00 3.74
C GLU A 327 12.96 15.40 5.14
N PHE A 328 13.71 15.05 6.20
CA PHE A 328 13.31 15.45 7.55
C PHE A 328 13.42 16.98 7.69
N ALA A 329 12.41 17.60 8.30
CA ALA A 329 12.42 19.05 8.50
C ALA A 329 13.48 19.46 9.53
N GLU A 330 13.63 18.66 10.58
CA GLU A 330 14.68 18.77 11.57
C GLU A 330 15.94 18.10 11.02
N GLY A 331 17.11 18.72 11.18
CA GLY A 331 18.39 18.16 10.73
C GLY A 331 19.24 17.74 11.92
N ARG A 332 20.24 16.87 11.67
CA ARG A 332 21.21 16.45 12.70
C ARG A 332 22.65 16.51 12.17
N PRO A 333 23.63 16.93 13.00
CA PRO A 333 25.04 16.80 12.67
C PRO A 333 25.38 15.35 12.33
N LEU A 334 26.08 15.12 11.22
CA LEU A 334 26.42 13.77 10.76
C LEU A 334 27.24 12.98 11.80
N GLY A 335 28.22 13.64 12.42
CA GLY A 335 29.31 12.96 13.11
C GLY A 335 30.11 12.06 12.17
N ARG A 336 31.12 11.39 12.72
CA ARG A 336 31.96 10.46 11.95
C ARG A 336 31.17 9.26 11.40
N SER A 337 30.30 8.67 12.23
CA SER A 337 29.48 7.53 11.81
C SER A 337 28.42 7.93 10.78
N GLY A 338 27.73 9.06 10.96
CA GLY A 338 26.70 9.49 10.03
C GLY A 338 27.25 9.83 8.64
N LEU A 339 28.46 10.36 8.53
CA LEU A 339 29.08 10.55 7.21
C LEU A 339 29.30 9.22 6.48
N ASN A 340 29.74 8.18 7.20
CA ASN A 340 29.88 6.84 6.63
C ASN A 340 28.52 6.25 6.25
N TRP A 341 27.50 6.40 7.09
CA TRP A 341 26.15 5.92 6.78
C TRP A 341 25.52 6.64 5.60
N LEU A 342 25.79 7.93 5.41
CA LEU A 342 25.34 8.67 4.23
C LEU A 342 25.99 8.13 2.94
N LYS A 343 27.28 7.79 2.98
CA LYS A 343 27.99 7.14 1.87
C LYS A 343 27.45 5.73 1.60
N ILE A 344 27.26 4.92 2.64
CA ILE A 344 26.64 3.58 2.52
C ILE A 344 25.22 3.70 1.93
N HIS A 345 24.46 4.71 2.34
CA HIS A 345 23.12 4.95 1.84
C HIS A 345 23.12 5.26 0.33
N LEU A 346 24.05 6.08 -0.14
CA LEU A 346 24.24 6.34 -1.58
C LEU A 346 24.51 5.04 -2.34
N ALA A 347 25.42 4.20 -1.84
CA ALA A 347 25.73 2.91 -2.44
C ALA A 347 24.51 1.96 -2.46
N ASN A 348 23.70 1.96 -1.40
CA ASN A 348 22.46 1.18 -1.34
C ASN A 348 21.44 1.63 -2.39
N LEU A 349 21.24 2.95 -2.56
CA LEU A 349 20.33 3.52 -3.56
C LEU A 349 20.81 3.28 -5.00
N PHE A 350 22.14 3.26 -5.21
CA PHE A 350 22.72 2.92 -6.51
C PHE A 350 22.41 1.47 -6.91
N ALA A 351 22.37 0.56 -5.92
CA ALA A 351 22.02 -0.85 -6.06
C ALA A 351 22.87 -1.56 -7.13
N GLY A 352 22.27 -2.38 -8.00
CA GLY A 352 23.00 -3.05 -9.09
C GLY A 352 24.05 -4.08 -8.65
N GLY A 353 23.94 -4.59 -7.41
CA GLY A 353 24.93 -5.49 -6.79
C GLY A 353 25.88 -4.79 -5.82
N VAL A 354 25.93 -3.45 -5.83
CA VAL A 354 26.68 -2.67 -4.84
C VAL A 354 26.07 -2.83 -3.44
N ASP A 355 24.74 -2.93 -3.37
CA ASP A 355 23.96 -3.24 -2.16
C ASP A 355 24.20 -4.67 -1.62
N LYS A 356 25.07 -5.45 -2.26
CA LYS A 356 25.49 -6.80 -1.83
C LYS A 356 26.94 -6.86 -1.38
N LEU A 357 27.67 -5.76 -1.49
CA LEU A 357 29.01 -5.63 -0.92
C LEU A 357 28.91 -5.50 0.61
N SER A 358 30.04 -5.75 1.29
CA SER A 358 30.19 -5.40 2.70
C SER A 358 30.03 -3.90 2.92
N LEU A 359 29.81 -3.47 4.17
CA LEU A 359 29.72 -2.04 4.49
C LEU A 359 30.97 -1.27 4.02
N GLU A 360 32.16 -1.84 4.18
CA GLU A 360 33.42 -1.27 3.67
C GLU A 360 33.45 -1.19 2.14
N GLY A 361 32.97 -2.22 1.45
CA GLY A 361 32.88 -2.20 -0.02
C GLY A 361 31.91 -1.14 -0.54
N ARG A 362 30.81 -0.88 0.19
CA ARG A 362 29.85 0.20 -0.12
C ARG A 362 30.46 1.58 0.12
N LEU A 363 31.24 1.74 1.19
CA LEU A 363 32.01 2.97 1.42
C LEU A 363 33.00 3.21 0.29
N ALA A 364 33.83 2.22 -0.03
CA ALA A 364 34.83 2.31 -1.10
C ALA A 364 34.18 2.62 -2.46
N PHE A 365 33.02 2.05 -2.77
CA PHE A 365 32.25 2.41 -3.96
C PHE A 365 31.96 3.91 -4.00
N THR A 366 31.51 4.50 -2.91
CA THR A 366 31.18 5.92 -2.85
C THR A 366 32.44 6.80 -2.97
N GLU A 367 33.52 6.45 -2.28
CA GLU A 367 34.80 7.17 -2.38
C GLU A 367 35.37 7.18 -3.81
N ASN A 368 35.23 6.06 -4.52
CA ASN A 368 35.71 5.93 -5.90
C ASN A 368 34.87 6.72 -6.93
N HIS A 369 33.72 7.26 -6.53
CA HIS A 369 32.80 8.00 -7.40
C HIS A 369 32.55 9.44 -6.94
N LEU A 370 33.42 10.01 -6.07
CA LEU A 370 33.24 11.38 -5.57
C LEU A 370 33.11 12.42 -6.68
N ASP A 371 33.88 12.29 -7.77
CA ASP A 371 33.77 13.20 -8.92
C ASP A 371 32.40 13.15 -9.60
N ASP A 372 31.83 11.94 -9.74
CA ASP A 372 30.50 11.75 -10.32
C ASP A 372 29.39 12.25 -9.37
N ILE A 373 29.62 12.16 -8.06
CA ILE A 373 28.74 12.69 -7.02
C ILE A 373 28.71 14.21 -7.05
N PHE A 374 29.89 14.85 -7.10
CA PHE A 374 30.02 16.30 -7.19
C PHE A 374 29.40 16.83 -8.50
N ASP A 375 29.66 16.18 -9.64
CA ASP A 375 29.04 16.51 -10.93
C ASP A 375 27.51 16.37 -10.88
N SER A 376 27.00 15.28 -10.29
CA SER A 376 25.55 15.07 -10.15
C SER A 376 24.88 16.12 -9.27
N ALA A 377 25.55 16.59 -8.22
CA ALA A 377 25.03 17.62 -7.34
C ALA A 377 25.05 19.02 -7.99
N ASP A 378 26.13 19.38 -8.67
CA ASP A 378 26.33 20.72 -9.23
C ASP A 378 25.60 20.91 -10.56
N ARG A 379 25.59 19.88 -11.40
CA ARG A 379 25.05 19.90 -12.76
C ARG A 379 24.15 18.68 -13.02
N PRO A 380 23.02 18.56 -12.28
CA PRO A 380 22.19 17.36 -12.30
C PRO A 380 21.63 16.99 -13.67
N LEU A 381 21.42 17.95 -14.58
CA LEU A 381 20.89 17.71 -15.93
C LEU A 381 21.90 18.01 -17.04
N GLU A 382 22.94 18.80 -16.75
CA GLU A 382 23.93 19.28 -17.72
C GLU A 382 25.27 18.55 -17.63
N GLY A 383 25.50 17.76 -16.58
CA GLY A 383 26.73 17.00 -16.33
C GLY A 383 26.70 15.62 -16.99
N LYS A 384 27.37 14.66 -16.36
CA LYS A 384 27.39 13.25 -16.75
C LYS A 384 26.08 12.53 -16.43
N CYS A 385 25.24 13.12 -15.57
CA CYS A 385 23.98 12.57 -15.10
C CYS A 385 24.14 11.15 -14.51
N TRP A 386 25.23 10.93 -13.75
CA TRP A 386 25.57 9.61 -13.21
C TRP A 386 24.49 9.04 -12.29
N TRP A 387 23.83 9.89 -11.51
CA TRP A 387 22.70 9.55 -10.63
C TRP A 387 21.54 8.84 -11.34
N LEU A 388 21.34 9.03 -12.66
CA LEU A 388 20.31 8.32 -13.45
C LEU A 388 20.57 6.82 -13.61
N LYS A 389 21.79 6.35 -13.30
CA LYS A 389 22.16 4.93 -13.37
C LYS A 389 21.76 4.15 -12.12
N ALA A 390 21.37 4.83 -11.04
CA ALA A 390 20.89 4.21 -9.81
C ALA A 390 19.51 3.54 -10.00
N GLU A 391 19.19 2.53 -9.18
CA GLU A 391 17.84 1.93 -9.16
C GLU A 391 16.80 2.93 -8.64
N ASP A 392 17.20 3.80 -7.70
CA ASP A 392 16.38 4.88 -7.15
C ASP A 392 17.01 6.26 -7.41
N PRO A 393 16.81 6.82 -8.62
CA PRO A 393 17.58 7.96 -9.11
C PRO A 393 17.32 9.26 -8.32
N PHE A 394 16.08 9.63 -7.99
CA PHE A 394 15.80 10.88 -7.28
C PHE A 394 16.30 10.87 -5.84
N GLN A 395 16.18 9.73 -5.13
CA GLN A 395 16.80 9.58 -3.82
C GLN A 395 18.34 9.63 -3.93
N CYS A 396 18.93 8.98 -4.93
CA CYS A 396 20.38 9.03 -5.16
C CYS A 396 20.87 10.47 -5.39
N LEU A 397 20.15 11.24 -6.20
CA LEU A 397 20.45 12.66 -6.42
C LEU A 397 20.35 13.49 -5.13
N ALA A 398 19.33 13.23 -4.29
CA ALA A 398 19.18 13.90 -3.00
C ALA A 398 20.41 13.66 -2.10
N VAL A 399 20.89 12.42 -2.03
CA VAL A 399 22.09 12.06 -1.25
C VAL A 399 23.36 12.64 -1.88
N CYS A 400 23.48 12.66 -3.22
CA CYS A 400 24.62 13.30 -3.89
C CYS A 400 24.74 14.77 -3.50
N ILE A 401 23.60 15.47 -3.46
CA ILE A 401 23.50 16.88 -3.05
C ILE A 401 23.94 17.06 -1.60
N ASP A 402 23.35 16.31 -0.66
CA ASP A 402 23.64 16.42 0.78
C ASP A 402 25.09 16.05 1.10
N LEU A 403 25.61 14.98 0.50
CA LEU A 403 27.00 14.54 0.67
C LEU A 403 27.99 15.56 0.08
N THR A 404 27.67 16.17 -1.05
CA THR A 404 28.52 17.22 -1.65
C THR A 404 28.62 18.44 -0.74
N GLU A 405 27.50 18.89 -0.18
CA GLU A 405 27.47 20.00 0.77
C GLU A 405 28.25 19.66 2.05
N ALA A 406 28.09 18.44 2.58
CA ALA A 406 28.85 17.97 3.73
C ALA A 406 30.36 17.97 3.46
N LEU A 407 30.81 17.36 2.36
CA LEU A 407 32.23 17.22 2.03
C LEU A 407 32.92 18.54 1.67
N ARG A 408 32.17 19.54 1.19
CA ARG A 408 32.69 20.89 0.92
C ARG A 408 32.62 21.82 2.14
N SER A 409 31.94 21.42 3.21
CA SER A 409 31.91 22.20 4.45
C SER A 409 33.27 22.21 5.15
N SER A 410 33.49 23.17 6.05
CA SER A 410 34.73 23.25 6.83
C SER A 410 34.98 22.03 7.73
N SER A 411 33.91 21.32 8.12
CA SER A 411 34.00 20.08 8.88
C SER A 411 32.79 19.19 8.56
N PRO A 412 32.97 18.17 7.69
CA PRO A 412 31.88 17.29 7.24
C PRO A 412 31.14 16.60 8.39
N GLU A 413 31.82 16.29 9.49
CA GLU A 413 31.20 15.65 10.66
C GLU A 413 30.22 16.58 11.41
N THR A 414 30.36 17.90 11.26
CA THR A 414 29.46 18.88 11.89
C THR A 414 28.34 19.35 10.97
N PHE A 415 28.37 18.94 9.69
CA PHE A 415 27.33 19.27 8.72
C PHE A 415 25.98 18.72 9.19
N VAL A 416 24.96 19.58 9.17
CA VAL A 416 23.61 19.23 9.59
C VAL A 416 22.84 18.64 8.41
N SER A 417 22.75 17.32 8.37
CA SER A 417 22.04 16.59 7.33
C SER A 417 20.56 16.38 7.68
N HIS A 418 19.73 16.48 6.66
CA HIS A 418 18.29 16.26 6.74
C HIS A 418 17.86 14.92 6.13
N MET A 419 18.82 14.18 5.55
CA MET A 419 18.54 12.97 4.78
C MET A 419 18.08 11.82 5.69
N PRO A 420 16.92 11.22 5.40
CA PRO A 420 16.57 9.92 5.96
C PRO A 420 17.50 8.85 5.38
N VAL A 421 18.17 8.09 6.24
CA VAL A 421 18.95 6.91 5.83
C VAL A 421 18.12 5.66 6.07
N HIS A 422 17.99 4.83 5.04
CA HIS A 422 17.13 3.64 5.06
C HIS A 422 17.91 2.40 5.51
N GLN A 423 17.28 1.57 6.34
CA GLN A 423 17.74 0.24 6.70
C GLN A 423 16.64 -0.76 6.33
N ASP A 424 16.91 -1.65 5.37
CA ASP A 424 15.90 -2.53 4.77
C ASP A 424 16.02 -3.96 5.28
N GLY A 425 14.89 -4.58 5.63
CA GLY A 425 14.83 -5.99 6.00
C GLY A 425 15.16 -6.92 4.83
N SER A 426 16.10 -7.85 5.02
CA SER A 426 16.52 -8.81 4.00
C SER A 426 15.48 -9.92 3.78
N CYS A 427 14.46 -9.63 2.95
CA CYS A 427 13.28 -10.48 2.77
C CYS A 427 12.53 -10.71 4.10
N ASN A 428 12.01 -9.63 4.66
CA ASN A 428 11.44 -9.57 6.01
C ASN A 428 10.42 -10.67 6.34
N GLY A 429 9.57 -11.06 5.38
CA GLY A 429 8.64 -12.18 5.57
C GLY A 429 9.33 -13.50 5.92
N LEU A 430 10.45 -13.83 5.27
CA LEU A 430 11.26 -15.01 5.60
C LEU A 430 12.02 -14.85 6.91
N GLN A 431 12.48 -13.64 7.25
CA GLN A 431 13.08 -13.35 8.57
C GLN A 431 12.10 -13.70 9.69
N HIS A 432 10.84 -13.26 9.57
CA HIS A 432 9.80 -13.57 10.53
C HIS A 432 9.48 -15.08 10.59
N TYR A 433 9.48 -15.80 9.46
CA TYR A 433 9.29 -17.26 9.48
C TYR A 433 10.48 -18.02 10.08
N ALA A 434 11.71 -17.63 9.76
CA ALA A 434 12.91 -18.25 10.33
C ALA A 434 12.96 -18.06 11.85
N ALA A 435 12.57 -16.89 12.36
CA ALA A 435 12.45 -16.64 13.78
C ALA A 435 11.32 -17.46 14.46
N LEU A 436 10.14 -17.55 13.84
CA LEU A 436 9.04 -18.40 14.35
C LEU A 436 9.43 -19.88 14.41
N GLY A 437 10.12 -20.36 13.39
CA GLY A 437 10.51 -21.77 13.24
C GLY A 437 11.85 -22.12 13.88
N ARG A 438 12.60 -21.14 14.40
CA ARG A 438 13.99 -21.30 14.83
C ARG A 438 14.85 -22.04 13.79
N ASP A 439 14.66 -21.71 12.52
CA ASP A 439 15.34 -22.36 11.39
C ASP A 439 16.71 -21.73 11.14
N LYS A 440 17.78 -22.43 11.54
CA LYS A 440 19.16 -21.91 11.49
C LYS A 440 19.66 -21.66 10.07
N LEU A 441 19.37 -22.56 9.13
CA LEU A 441 19.76 -22.40 7.72
C LEU A 441 18.96 -21.28 7.06
N GLY A 442 17.64 -21.26 7.32
CA GLY A 442 16.77 -20.17 6.87
C GLY A 442 17.23 -18.82 7.43
N ALA A 443 17.59 -18.76 8.72
CA ALA A 443 18.07 -17.57 9.42
C ALA A 443 19.36 -17.02 8.81
N ALA A 444 20.35 -17.87 8.51
CA ALA A 444 21.57 -17.46 7.82
C ALA A 444 21.28 -16.90 6.42
N ALA A 445 20.37 -17.51 5.66
CA ALA A 445 20.02 -17.07 4.31
C ALA A 445 19.36 -15.68 4.26
N VAL A 446 18.77 -15.22 5.37
CA VAL A 446 18.04 -13.95 5.49
C VAL A 446 18.68 -12.98 6.49
N ASN A 447 19.98 -13.16 6.75
CA ASN A 447 20.80 -12.29 7.59
C ASN A 447 20.34 -12.15 9.04
N LEU A 448 19.68 -13.16 9.61
CA LEU A 448 19.45 -13.22 11.06
C LEU A 448 20.72 -13.68 11.82
N VAL A 449 21.64 -14.34 11.12
CA VAL A 449 22.98 -14.70 11.63
C VAL A 449 24.00 -13.74 11.03
N ALA A 450 24.98 -13.32 11.82
CA ALA A 450 26.07 -12.47 11.35
C ALA A 450 26.89 -13.15 10.24
N GLY A 451 27.31 -12.35 9.26
CA GLY A 451 28.19 -12.77 8.18
C GLY A 451 29.08 -11.61 7.74
N GLU A 452 30.16 -11.90 7.01
CA GLU A 452 31.10 -10.87 6.51
C GLU A 452 30.47 -9.95 5.46
N LYS A 453 29.57 -10.51 4.64
CA LYS A 453 28.80 -9.80 3.62
C LYS A 453 27.31 -10.17 3.71
N PRO A 454 26.40 -9.33 3.19
CA PRO A 454 24.98 -9.65 3.16
C PRO A 454 24.73 -10.96 2.39
N ALA A 455 24.03 -11.90 3.00
CA ALA A 455 23.44 -13.04 2.31
C ALA A 455 22.33 -12.56 1.35
N ASP A 456 22.27 -13.18 0.17
CA ASP A 456 21.26 -12.89 -0.86
C ASP A 456 20.41 -14.11 -1.13
N VAL A 457 19.35 -14.29 -0.33
CA VAL A 457 18.40 -15.40 -0.45
C VAL A 457 17.91 -15.63 -1.89
N TYR A 458 17.75 -14.55 -2.66
CA TYR A 458 17.28 -14.62 -4.03
C TYR A 458 18.30 -15.27 -4.97
N SER A 459 19.59 -14.96 -4.80
CA SER A 459 20.66 -15.61 -5.55
C SER A 459 20.86 -17.07 -5.14
N GLY A 460 20.72 -17.37 -3.84
CA GLY A 460 20.72 -18.75 -3.34
C GLY A 460 19.59 -19.59 -3.97
N ILE A 461 18.36 -19.07 -3.99
CA ILE A 461 17.22 -19.74 -4.63
C ILE A 461 17.42 -19.85 -6.15
N ALA A 462 17.94 -18.80 -6.81
CA ALA A 462 18.23 -18.85 -8.24
C ALA A 462 19.25 -19.96 -8.56
N GLY A 463 20.30 -20.10 -7.74
CA GLY A 463 21.26 -21.20 -7.85
C GLY A 463 20.60 -22.57 -7.72
N ARG A 464 19.74 -22.75 -6.70
CA ARG A 464 19.02 -24.01 -6.52
C ARG A 464 18.07 -24.32 -7.68
N VAL A 465 17.36 -23.31 -8.22
CA VAL A 465 16.52 -23.46 -9.41
C VAL A 465 17.35 -23.88 -10.61
N LEU A 466 18.51 -23.26 -10.81
CA LEU A 466 19.43 -23.59 -11.88
C LEU A 466 19.91 -25.04 -11.79
N ASP A 467 20.24 -25.52 -10.60
CA ASP A 467 20.66 -26.92 -10.37
C ASP A 467 19.55 -27.91 -10.73
N ILE A 468 18.31 -27.65 -10.28
CA ILE A 468 17.15 -28.49 -10.63
C ILE A 468 16.95 -28.50 -12.15
N MET A 469 16.99 -27.33 -12.80
CA MET A 469 16.83 -27.24 -14.25
C MET A 469 17.96 -27.92 -15.04
N ARG A 470 19.20 -27.88 -14.55
CA ARG A 470 20.33 -28.59 -15.17
C ARG A 470 20.14 -30.10 -15.12
N ILE A 471 19.69 -30.63 -14.00
CA ILE A 471 19.36 -32.05 -13.84
C ILE A 471 18.20 -32.43 -14.76
N ASP A 472 17.13 -31.63 -14.78
CA ASP A 472 15.96 -31.86 -15.63
C ASP A 472 16.29 -31.81 -17.13
N ALA A 473 17.20 -30.91 -17.54
CA ALA A 473 17.65 -30.77 -18.92
C ALA A 473 18.42 -31.99 -19.45
N GLN A 474 19.00 -32.82 -18.56
CA GLN A 474 19.71 -34.05 -18.92
C GLN A 474 18.79 -35.27 -19.05
N LYS A 475 17.54 -35.17 -18.59
CA LYS A 475 16.56 -36.26 -18.69
C LYS A 475 16.12 -36.48 -20.14
N ASP A 476 15.74 -37.71 -20.45
CA ASP A 476 15.17 -38.07 -21.76
C ASP A 476 13.84 -37.32 -21.99
N PRO A 477 13.72 -36.46 -23.02
CA PRO A 477 12.48 -35.74 -23.34
C PRO A 477 11.26 -36.62 -23.60
N THR A 478 11.46 -37.88 -23.99
CA THR A 478 10.35 -38.83 -24.20
C THR A 478 9.73 -39.29 -22.89
N VAL A 479 10.52 -39.32 -21.81
CA VAL A 479 10.12 -39.71 -20.46
C VAL A 479 9.74 -38.48 -19.62
N PHE A 480 10.44 -37.36 -19.81
CA PHE A 480 10.25 -36.11 -19.10
C PHE A 480 10.13 -34.93 -20.08
N PRO A 481 8.92 -34.61 -20.58
CA PRO A 481 8.71 -33.57 -21.59
C PRO A 481 9.26 -32.19 -21.20
N ASP A 482 9.26 -31.88 -19.90
CA ASP A 482 9.79 -30.62 -19.35
C ASP A 482 11.32 -30.48 -19.54
N ALA A 483 12.05 -31.53 -19.93
CA ALA A 483 13.49 -31.48 -20.23
C ALA A 483 13.82 -30.46 -21.34
N LEU A 484 12.94 -30.31 -22.33
CA LEU A 484 13.12 -29.31 -23.40
C LEU A 484 12.96 -27.87 -22.87
N LEU A 485 12.00 -27.65 -21.97
CA LEU A 485 11.79 -26.35 -21.33
C LEU A 485 12.98 -25.99 -20.43
N ALA A 486 13.50 -26.98 -19.69
CA ALA A 486 14.68 -26.82 -18.86
C ALA A 486 15.89 -26.37 -19.70
N LYS A 487 16.16 -27.02 -20.84
CA LYS A 487 17.24 -26.62 -21.77
C LYS A 487 17.13 -25.15 -22.21
N ILE A 488 15.91 -24.67 -22.51
CA ILE A 488 15.68 -23.27 -22.90
C ILE A 488 15.92 -22.32 -21.74
N LEU A 489 15.49 -22.70 -20.53
CA LEU A 489 15.44 -21.82 -19.37
C LEU A 489 16.73 -21.78 -18.54
N VAL A 490 17.62 -22.77 -18.63
CA VAL A 490 18.87 -22.83 -17.86
C VAL A 490 19.68 -21.53 -17.97
N ASN A 491 19.76 -20.93 -19.17
CA ASN A 491 20.49 -19.67 -19.40
C ASN A 491 19.68 -18.41 -19.05
N GLN A 492 18.46 -18.56 -18.54
CA GLN A 492 17.56 -17.47 -18.17
C GLN A 492 17.38 -17.35 -16.64
N VAL A 493 17.88 -18.31 -15.86
CA VAL A 493 17.75 -18.28 -14.40
C VAL A 493 18.77 -17.32 -13.81
N ASP A 494 18.28 -16.26 -13.17
CA ASP A 494 19.07 -15.34 -12.37
C ASP A 494 18.24 -14.80 -11.20
N ARG A 495 18.87 -13.97 -10.38
CA ARG A 495 18.23 -13.27 -9.26
C ARG A 495 16.96 -12.51 -9.69
N LYS A 496 17.00 -11.79 -10.82
CA LYS A 496 15.90 -10.92 -11.28
C LYS A 496 14.67 -11.73 -11.68
N LEU A 497 14.87 -12.94 -12.22
CA LEU A 497 13.78 -13.86 -12.58
C LEU A 497 12.98 -14.30 -11.34
N VAL A 498 13.68 -14.69 -10.27
CA VAL A 498 13.05 -15.32 -9.09
C VAL A 498 12.67 -14.33 -7.99
N LYS A 499 13.34 -13.16 -7.89
CA LYS A 499 13.19 -12.17 -6.80
C LYS A 499 11.73 -11.87 -6.47
N GLN A 500 10.93 -11.52 -7.47
CA GLN A 500 9.53 -11.13 -7.25
C GLN A 500 8.68 -12.30 -6.73
N THR A 501 8.89 -13.50 -7.27
CA THR A 501 8.14 -14.69 -6.86
C THR A 501 8.50 -15.10 -5.45
N VAL A 502 9.79 -15.19 -5.12
CA VAL A 502 10.25 -15.49 -3.75
C VAL A 502 9.69 -14.47 -2.75
N MET A 503 9.85 -13.17 -3.04
CA MET A 503 9.40 -12.09 -2.16
C MET A 503 7.89 -12.12 -1.91
N THR A 504 7.09 -12.52 -2.89
CA THR A 504 5.63 -12.47 -2.78
C THR A 504 4.99 -13.79 -2.36
N SER A 505 5.68 -14.92 -2.54
CA SER A 505 5.20 -16.25 -2.12
C SER A 505 5.02 -16.36 -0.61
N VAL A 506 5.92 -15.79 0.18
CA VAL A 506 5.77 -15.70 1.66
C VAL A 506 4.60 -14.85 2.09
N TYR A 507 4.15 -13.94 1.21
CA TYR A 507 2.95 -13.12 1.40
C TYR A 507 1.71 -13.70 0.68
N GLY A 508 1.71 -15.00 0.39
CA GLY A 508 0.52 -15.74 -0.04
C GLY A 508 0.19 -15.63 -1.53
N VAL A 509 1.19 -15.29 -2.36
CA VAL A 509 1.02 -15.42 -3.81
C VAL A 509 0.80 -16.89 -4.19
N THR A 510 -0.30 -17.13 -4.89
CA THR A 510 -0.63 -18.46 -5.43
C THR A 510 0.25 -18.82 -6.62
N TYR A 511 0.32 -20.11 -6.96
CA TYR A 511 1.01 -20.59 -8.17
C TYR A 511 0.68 -19.79 -9.45
N ILE A 512 -0.58 -19.41 -9.65
CA ILE A 512 -1.02 -18.62 -10.82
C ILE A 512 -0.32 -17.24 -10.83
N GLY A 513 -0.26 -16.58 -9.67
CA GLY A 513 0.42 -15.30 -9.52
C GLY A 513 1.93 -15.41 -9.69
N ALA A 514 2.54 -16.45 -9.13
CA ALA A 514 3.97 -16.75 -9.30
C ALA A 514 4.33 -16.94 -10.79
N ARG A 515 3.55 -17.76 -11.51
CA ARG A 515 3.68 -17.94 -12.96
C ARG A 515 3.58 -16.61 -13.71
N ASP A 516 2.58 -15.77 -13.40
CA ASP A 516 2.39 -14.51 -14.12
C ASP A 516 3.53 -13.52 -13.89
N GLN A 517 4.11 -13.50 -12.69
CA GLN A 517 5.31 -12.72 -12.39
C GLN A 517 6.52 -13.19 -13.19
N ILE A 518 6.79 -14.50 -13.21
CA ILE A 518 7.88 -15.09 -14.00
C ILE A 518 7.65 -14.88 -15.49
N LYS A 519 6.42 -15.07 -15.99
CA LYS A 519 6.05 -14.84 -17.39
C LYS A 519 6.38 -13.41 -17.82
N ARG A 520 6.09 -12.42 -16.99
CA ARG A 520 6.43 -11.02 -17.26
C ARG A 520 7.95 -10.82 -17.37
N ARG A 521 8.74 -11.39 -16.45
CA ARG A 521 10.20 -11.32 -16.49
C ARG A 521 10.81 -12.03 -17.70
N LEU A 522 10.29 -13.19 -18.09
CA LEU A 522 10.71 -13.87 -19.32
C LEU A 522 10.33 -13.08 -20.56
N LYS A 523 9.15 -12.44 -20.58
CA LYS A 523 8.71 -11.57 -21.68
C LYS A 523 9.61 -10.36 -21.86
N GLU A 524 10.07 -9.75 -20.77
CA GLU A 524 11.03 -8.62 -20.78
C GLU A 524 12.37 -9.00 -21.45
N ARG A 525 12.79 -10.27 -21.40
CA ARG A 525 14.04 -10.75 -22.01
C ARG A 525 13.94 -11.03 -23.50
N GLY A 526 12.73 -11.25 -24.02
CA GLY A 526 12.50 -11.48 -25.46
C GLY A 526 13.04 -12.81 -26.03
N VAL A 527 13.55 -13.72 -25.20
CA VAL A 527 14.16 -14.99 -25.67
C VAL A 527 13.12 -15.98 -26.20
N ILE A 528 11.92 -16.01 -25.61
CA ILE A 528 10.80 -16.85 -26.06
C ILE A 528 9.75 -15.93 -26.70
N THR A 529 9.64 -16.00 -28.02
CA THR A 529 8.75 -15.12 -28.81
C THR A 529 7.34 -15.69 -28.95
N ASP A 530 7.17 -17.01 -28.96
CA ASP A 530 5.86 -17.64 -29.01
C ASP A 530 5.13 -17.53 -27.66
N GLU A 531 3.90 -17.03 -27.66
CA GLU A 531 3.15 -16.78 -26.43
C GLU A 531 2.71 -18.06 -25.71
N ARG A 532 2.52 -19.17 -26.44
CA ARG A 532 2.13 -20.46 -25.85
C ARG A 532 3.34 -21.10 -25.19
N GLU A 533 4.47 -21.14 -25.87
CA GLU A 533 5.74 -21.62 -25.30
C GLU A 533 6.14 -20.80 -24.08
N LEU A 534 6.04 -19.47 -24.15
CA LEU A 534 6.32 -18.58 -23.02
C LEU A 534 5.41 -18.90 -21.82
N PHE A 535 4.13 -19.21 -22.08
CA PHE A 535 3.22 -19.62 -21.02
C PHE A 535 3.63 -20.96 -20.39
N VAL A 536 3.96 -21.97 -21.19
CA VAL A 536 4.37 -23.29 -20.69
C VAL A 536 5.71 -23.20 -19.94
N ALA A 537 6.70 -22.50 -20.50
CA ALA A 537 7.98 -22.23 -19.85
C ALA A 537 7.81 -21.50 -18.51
N SER A 538 6.92 -20.51 -18.44
CA SER A 538 6.61 -19.82 -17.17
C SER A 538 5.98 -20.73 -16.13
N CYS A 539 5.21 -21.76 -16.55
CA CYS A 539 4.63 -22.74 -15.64
C CYS A 539 5.72 -23.62 -15.02
N TYR A 540 6.62 -24.17 -15.84
CA TYR A 540 7.72 -25.00 -15.38
C TYR A 540 8.68 -24.20 -14.45
N ALA A 541 9.08 -23.00 -14.86
CA ALA A 541 9.93 -22.13 -14.04
C ALA A 541 9.29 -21.77 -12.68
N ALA A 542 7.98 -21.48 -12.66
CA ALA A 542 7.27 -21.19 -11.41
C ALA A 542 7.20 -22.40 -10.47
N LYS A 543 6.92 -23.60 -11.00
CA LYS A 543 6.93 -24.84 -10.19
C LYS A 543 8.30 -25.05 -9.58
N THR A 544 9.35 -25.00 -10.41
CA THR A 544 10.74 -25.20 -9.97
C THR A 544 11.17 -24.20 -8.91
N THR A 545 10.82 -22.91 -9.09
CA THR A 545 11.09 -21.86 -8.09
C THR A 545 10.40 -22.12 -6.76
N LEU A 546 9.13 -22.55 -6.77
CA LEU A 546 8.39 -22.86 -5.55
C LEU A 546 8.90 -24.14 -4.87
N THR A 547 9.38 -25.12 -5.64
CA THR A 547 10.06 -26.31 -5.12
C THR A 547 11.36 -25.92 -4.41
N ALA A 548 12.25 -25.17 -5.08
CA ALA A 548 13.50 -24.69 -4.50
C ALA A 548 13.27 -23.89 -3.20
N LEU A 549 12.28 -22.98 -3.20
CA LEU A 549 11.90 -22.24 -1.99
C LEU A 549 11.44 -23.17 -0.86
N GLY A 550 10.65 -24.19 -1.18
CA GLY A 550 10.16 -25.16 -0.20
C GLY A 550 11.25 -26.07 0.37
N GLU A 551 12.26 -26.42 -0.44
CA GLU A 551 13.42 -27.20 0.00
C GLU A 551 14.32 -26.41 0.94
N MET A 552 14.52 -25.11 0.68
CA MET A 552 15.38 -24.23 1.48
C MET A 552 14.72 -23.75 2.78
N PHE A 553 13.38 -23.62 2.82
CA PHE A 553 12.65 -23.06 3.96
C PHE A 553 11.55 -24.00 4.44
N GLN A 554 11.95 -25.21 4.87
CA GLN A 554 11.03 -26.25 5.29
C GLN A 554 10.22 -25.86 6.54
N ALA A 555 10.86 -25.24 7.53
CA ALA A 555 10.19 -24.75 8.74
C ALA A 555 9.13 -23.69 8.40
N ALA A 556 9.46 -22.73 7.54
CA ALA A 556 8.51 -21.73 7.06
C ALA A 556 7.29 -22.39 6.38
N ARG A 557 7.54 -23.39 5.52
CA ARG A 557 6.48 -24.16 4.85
C ARG A 557 5.61 -24.93 5.84
N ALA A 558 6.19 -25.54 6.87
CA ALA A 558 5.46 -26.26 7.90
C ALA A 558 4.54 -25.31 8.69
N ILE A 559 5.05 -24.13 9.09
CA ILE A 559 4.26 -23.10 9.79
C ILE A 559 3.15 -22.55 8.89
N MET A 560 3.43 -22.23 7.63
CA MET A 560 2.42 -21.79 6.66
C MET A 560 1.30 -22.83 6.50
N SER A 561 1.66 -24.11 6.41
CA SER A 561 0.70 -25.21 6.30
C SER A 561 -0.14 -25.33 7.56
N TRP A 562 0.48 -25.29 8.75
CA TRP A 562 -0.20 -25.35 10.04
C TRP A 562 -1.21 -24.20 10.21
N LEU A 563 -0.79 -22.96 9.96
CA LEU A 563 -1.68 -21.79 9.96
C LEU A 563 -2.86 -22.03 8.99
N GLY A 564 -2.58 -22.48 7.76
CA GLY A 564 -3.60 -22.80 6.78
C GLY A 564 -4.64 -23.83 7.27
N GLU A 565 -4.20 -24.90 7.93
CA GLU A 565 -5.12 -25.91 8.48
C GLU A 565 -5.92 -25.37 9.68
N CYS A 566 -5.32 -24.61 10.60
CA CYS A 566 -6.06 -23.91 11.66
C CYS A 566 -7.16 -23.02 11.08
N ALA A 567 -6.83 -22.23 10.06
CA ALA A 567 -7.79 -21.36 9.38
C ALA A 567 -8.91 -22.15 8.69
N LYS A 568 -8.60 -23.32 8.12
CA LYS A 568 -9.60 -24.21 7.51
C LYS A 568 -10.56 -24.79 8.54
N ILE A 569 -10.06 -25.22 9.70
CA ILE A 569 -10.87 -25.75 10.80
C ILE A 569 -11.87 -24.68 11.26
N ILE A 570 -11.38 -23.48 11.62
CA ILE A 570 -12.22 -22.36 12.07
C ILE A 570 -13.24 -21.94 11.00
N ALA A 571 -12.77 -21.78 9.76
CA ALA A 571 -13.64 -21.31 8.68
C ALA A 571 -14.71 -22.33 8.26
N SER A 572 -14.48 -23.62 8.50
CA SER A 572 -15.47 -24.68 8.22
C SER A 572 -16.69 -24.58 9.14
N GLU A 573 -16.51 -24.07 10.36
CA GLU A 573 -17.59 -23.69 11.29
C GLU A 573 -18.26 -22.35 10.94
N ASN A 574 -17.99 -21.82 9.73
CA ASN A 574 -18.45 -20.52 9.27
C ASN A 574 -18.04 -19.36 10.20
N GLN A 575 -16.91 -19.49 10.88
CA GLN A 575 -16.30 -18.43 11.69
C GLN A 575 -15.10 -17.79 10.96
N PRO A 576 -14.90 -16.47 11.05
CA PRO A 576 -13.71 -15.83 10.51
C PRO A 576 -12.51 -16.16 11.38
N VAL A 577 -11.32 -16.26 10.78
CA VAL A 577 -10.09 -16.33 11.57
C VAL A 577 -9.82 -14.96 12.20
N SER A 578 -9.58 -14.95 13.51
CA SER A 578 -9.23 -13.75 14.26
C SER A 578 -8.15 -14.04 15.30
N TRP A 579 -7.21 -13.11 15.49
CA TRP A 579 -6.15 -13.19 16.48
C TRP A 579 -5.85 -11.81 17.06
N THR A 580 -5.08 -11.77 18.14
CA THR A 580 -4.58 -10.52 18.71
C THR A 580 -3.07 -10.45 18.45
N THR A 581 -2.59 -9.33 17.92
CA THR A 581 -1.14 -9.11 17.73
C THR A 581 -0.41 -9.04 19.07
N PRO A 582 0.91 -9.24 19.10
CA PRO A 582 1.72 -9.07 20.32
C PRO A 582 1.64 -7.67 20.96
N LEU A 583 1.14 -6.66 20.25
CA LEU A 583 0.87 -5.30 20.74
C LEU A 583 -0.61 -5.05 21.12
N GLY A 584 -1.43 -6.11 21.18
CA GLY A 584 -2.83 -6.00 21.61
C GLY A 584 -3.83 -5.61 20.52
N LEU A 585 -3.42 -5.32 19.28
CA LEU A 585 -4.34 -5.04 18.18
C LEU A 585 -5.17 -6.29 17.81
N PRO A 586 -6.52 -6.25 17.81
CA PRO A 586 -7.34 -7.35 17.30
C PRO A 586 -7.35 -7.34 15.75
N VAL A 587 -7.16 -8.52 15.16
CA VAL A 587 -7.19 -8.73 13.72
C VAL A 587 -8.25 -9.78 13.39
N VAL A 588 -9.12 -9.46 12.43
CA VAL A 588 -10.21 -10.31 11.93
C VAL A 588 -10.14 -10.33 10.42
N GLN A 589 -10.03 -11.51 9.83
CA GLN A 589 -9.99 -11.63 8.38
C GLN A 589 -11.34 -11.28 7.73
N PRO A 590 -11.39 -10.35 6.76
CA PRO A 590 -12.64 -9.86 6.19
C PRO A 590 -13.23 -10.78 5.10
N TYR A 591 -12.69 -11.99 4.88
CA TYR A 591 -13.03 -12.81 3.72
C TYR A 591 -14.38 -13.52 3.87
N ARG A 592 -15.43 -12.80 3.48
CA ARG A 592 -16.83 -13.24 3.42
C ARG A 592 -17.34 -13.24 1.99
N ALA A 593 -18.32 -14.08 1.71
CA ALA A 593 -18.99 -14.06 0.42
C ALA A 593 -19.70 -12.71 0.26
N LEU A 594 -19.57 -12.11 -0.92
CA LEU A 594 -20.15 -10.82 -1.24
C LEU A 594 -21.54 -11.02 -1.84
N GLY A 595 -22.54 -10.52 -1.14
CA GLY A 595 -23.89 -10.37 -1.62
C GLY A 595 -24.02 -9.12 -2.49
N ARG A 596 -25.17 -9.02 -3.16
CA ARG A 596 -25.53 -7.84 -3.95
C ARG A 596 -26.64 -7.10 -3.23
N HIS A 597 -26.51 -5.78 -3.17
CA HIS A 597 -27.55 -4.87 -2.71
C HIS A 597 -27.91 -3.95 -3.88
N LEU A 598 -29.14 -4.10 -4.40
CA LEU A 598 -29.62 -3.33 -5.53
C LEU A 598 -30.28 -2.05 -5.03
N ILE A 599 -29.81 -0.90 -5.52
CA ILE A 599 -30.37 0.39 -5.18
C ILE A 599 -30.89 1.03 -6.46
N LYS A 600 -32.21 1.20 -6.54
CA LYS A 600 -32.83 2.01 -7.59
C LYS A 600 -32.48 3.49 -7.33
N THR A 601 -31.84 4.11 -8.32
CA THR A 601 -31.50 5.54 -8.32
C THR A 601 -32.16 6.21 -9.53
N SER A 602 -31.95 7.52 -9.72
CA SER A 602 -32.53 8.24 -10.84
C SER A 602 -31.89 7.89 -12.20
N LEU A 603 -30.59 7.62 -12.25
CA LEU A 603 -29.90 7.26 -13.50
C LEU A 603 -29.94 5.76 -13.84
N GLN A 604 -29.79 4.88 -12.84
CA GLN A 604 -29.72 3.43 -13.04
C GLN A 604 -29.98 2.64 -11.75
N VAL A 605 -30.04 1.31 -11.85
CA VAL A 605 -30.02 0.43 -10.67
C VAL A 605 -28.56 0.11 -10.33
N LEU A 606 -28.07 0.66 -9.23
CA LEU A 606 -26.72 0.41 -8.76
C LEU A 606 -26.66 -0.93 -8.02
N THR A 607 -25.69 -1.76 -8.38
CA THR A 607 -25.39 -3.01 -7.66
C THR A 607 -24.22 -2.77 -6.71
N LEU A 608 -24.50 -2.55 -5.43
CA LEU A 608 -23.46 -2.46 -4.41
C LEU A 608 -23.10 -3.85 -3.85
N GLN A 609 -21.85 -4.01 -3.44
CA GLN A 609 -21.42 -5.20 -2.71
C GLN A 609 -21.75 -5.06 -1.23
N ARG A 610 -22.30 -6.12 -0.64
CA ARG A 610 -22.61 -6.20 0.78
C ARG A 610 -22.04 -7.49 1.35
N GLU A 611 -21.36 -7.42 2.50
CA GLU A 611 -20.89 -8.61 3.20
C GLU A 611 -22.07 -9.49 3.60
N THR A 612 -21.95 -10.79 3.36
CA THR A 612 -22.89 -11.81 3.87
C THR A 612 -22.32 -12.46 5.12
N GLU A 613 -23.14 -13.24 5.81
CA GLU A 613 -22.69 -14.05 6.95
C GLU A 613 -21.88 -15.28 6.55
N LYS A 614 -21.80 -15.61 5.26
CA LYS A 614 -21.09 -16.78 4.75
C LYS A 614 -19.59 -16.52 4.60
N ILE A 615 -18.77 -17.34 5.27
CA ILE A 615 -17.31 -17.29 5.19
C ILE A 615 -16.80 -17.92 3.88
N MET A 616 -15.74 -17.33 3.32
CA MET A 616 -15.01 -17.92 2.20
C MET A 616 -13.84 -18.78 2.70
N VAL A 617 -14.12 -20.04 3.05
CA VAL A 617 -13.14 -20.99 3.64
C VAL A 617 -11.81 -21.01 2.88
N LYS A 618 -11.85 -21.15 1.55
CA LYS A 618 -10.65 -21.16 0.71
C LYS A 618 -9.81 -19.88 0.86
N ARG A 619 -10.45 -18.71 0.97
CA ARG A 619 -9.73 -17.43 1.11
C ARG A 619 -9.19 -17.24 2.52
N GLN A 620 -9.95 -17.61 3.56
CA GLN A 620 -9.48 -17.61 4.95
C GLN A 620 -8.20 -18.45 5.09
N ARG A 621 -8.23 -19.69 4.57
CA ARG A 621 -7.09 -20.62 4.58
C ARG A 621 -5.85 -20.03 3.90
N THR A 622 -5.97 -19.58 2.66
CA THR A 622 -4.79 -19.12 1.88
C THR A 622 -4.26 -17.76 2.33
N ALA A 623 -5.11 -16.93 2.97
CA ALA A 623 -4.73 -15.59 3.38
C ALA A 623 -4.29 -15.51 4.84
N PHE A 624 -4.50 -16.55 5.66
CA PHE A 624 -4.07 -16.51 7.05
C PHE A 624 -2.56 -16.42 7.23
N PRO A 625 -1.73 -17.30 6.64
CA PRO A 625 -0.29 -17.21 6.81
C PRO A 625 0.30 -15.82 6.49
N PRO A 626 -0.01 -15.20 5.33
CA PRO A 626 0.56 -13.90 5.03
C PRO A 626 -0.01 -12.78 5.88
N ASN A 627 -1.30 -12.82 6.26
CA ASN A 627 -1.86 -11.78 7.12
C ASN A 627 -1.28 -11.85 8.54
N PHE A 628 -1.01 -13.06 9.03
CA PHE A 628 -0.37 -13.27 10.32
C PHE A 628 1.05 -12.72 10.33
N VAL A 629 1.88 -13.05 9.33
CA VAL A 629 3.24 -12.50 9.22
C VAL A 629 3.23 -10.99 9.03
N HIS A 630 2.32 -10.43 8.22
CA HIS A 630 2.18 -8.98 8.14
C HIS A 630 1.82 -8.32 9.48
N SER A 631 1.10 -9.03 10.36
CA SER A 631 0.79 -8.49 11.68
C SER A 631 1.99 -8.51 12.62
N LEU A 632 2.94 -9.43 12.42
CA LEU A 632 4.21 -9.46 13.13
C LEU A 632 5.18 -8.39 12.61
N ASP A 633 5.22 -8.17 11.29
CA ASP A 633 6.03 -7.09 10.69
C ASP A 633 5.58 -5.71 11.20
N GLY A 634 4.27 -5.48 11.24
CA GLY A 634 3.71 -4.25 11.78
C GLY A 634 4.01 -4.10 13.27
N SER A 635 3.96 -5.19 14.03
CA SER A 635 4.29 -5.19 15.45
C SER A 635 5.76 -4.84 15.70
N HIS A 636 6.69 -5.44 14.96
CA HIS A 636 8.12 -5.17 15.07
C HIS A 636 8.44 -3.70 14.73
N MET A 637 7.86 -3.18 13.65
CA MET A 637 8.04 -1.77 13.25
C MET A 637 7.49 -0.82 14.32
N MET A 638 6.30 -1.08 14.85
CA MET A 638 5.70 -0.25 15.90
C MET A 638 6.51 -0.30 17.21
N MET A 639 7.00 -1.47 17.62
CA MET A 639 7.89 -1.62 18.79
C MET A 639 9.18 -0.81 18.60
N THR A 640 9.79 -0.89 17.42
CA THR A 640 11.01 -0.18 17.06
C THR A 640 10.78 1.33 17.05
N ALA A 641 9.68 1.81 16.45
CA ALA A 641 9.33 3.22 16.40
C ALA A 641 9.20 3.84 17.81
N ILE A 642 8.46 3.18 18.71
CA ILE A 642 8.29 3.61 20.10
C ILE A 642 9.64 3.67 20.81
N ALA A 643 10.48 2.64 20.65
CA ALA A 643 11.78 2.58 21.29
C ALA A 643 12.75 3.66 20.76
N CYS A 644 12.75 3.91 19.44
CA CYS A 644 13.52 4.99 18.82
C CYS A 644 13.12 6.35 19.36
N LYS A 645 11.81 6.64 19.46
CA LYS A 645 11.32 7.88 20.06
C LYS A 645 11.75 8.04 21.51
N LYS A 646 11.63 6.99 22.33
CA LYS A 646 12.10 6.99 23.73
C LYS A 646 13.60 7.26 23.84
N ALA A 647 14.36 6.79 22.86
CA ALA A 647 15.79 7.00 22.74
C ALA A 647 16.17 8.36 22.10
N GLY A 648 15.20 9.19 21.76
CA GLY A 648 15.39 10.52 21.17
C GLY A 648 15.74 10.53 19.69
N LEU A 649 15.38 9.49 18.93
CA LEU A 649 15.61 9.37 17.49
C LEU A 649 14.37 9.79 16.70
N THR A 650 14.58 10.41 15.54
CA THR A 650 13.55 10.55 14.50
C THR A 650 13.34 9.19 13.84
N PHE A 651 12.09 8.77 13.67
CA PHE A 651 11.76 7.49 13.02
C PHE A 651 10.71 7.68 11.94
N ALA A 652 10.97 7.12 10.77
CA ALA A 652 9.97 6.87 9.74
C ALA A 652 10.10 5.43 9.26
N GLY A 653 9.03 4.90 8.67
CA GLY A 653 9.07 3.54 8.13
C GLY A 653 8.21 3.36 6.90
N VAL A 654 8.71 2.58 5.96
CA VAL A 654 7.97 2.03 4.82
C VAL A 654 7.88 0.53 5.05
N HIS A 655 6.93 0.12 5.89
CA HIS A 655 6.74 -1.28 6.27
C HIS A 655 7.99 -1.92 6.88
N ASP A 656 8.79 -2.62 6.09
CA ASP A 656 10.02 -3.34 6.44
C ASP A 656 11.31 -2.55 6.13
N SER A 657 11.17 -1.25 5.86
CA SER A 657 12.26 -0.29 5.68
C SER A 657 12.20 0.77 6.78
N TYR A 658 13.23 0.88 7.62
CA TYR A 658 13.26 1.77 8.80
C TYR A 658 14.24 2.91 8.59
N TRP A 659 13.78 4.15 8.82
CA TRP A 659 14.51 5.35 8.45
C TRP A 659 14.75 6.23 9.66
N THR A 660 15.96 6.77 9.75
CA THR A 660 16.37 7.75 10.76
C THR A 660 17.44 8.69 10.20
N HIS A 661 17.95 9.63 10.98
CA HIS A 661 19.10 10.44 10.56
C HIS A 661 20.36 9.59 10.44
N ALA A 662 21.26 9.94 9.53
CA ALA A 662 22.51 9.20 9.34
C ALA A 662 23.32 9.01 10.64
N SER A 663 23.35 10.03 11.51
CA SER A 663 24.02 9.99 12.82
C SER A 663 23.44 8.96 13.81
N ASP A 664 22.19 8.56 13.60
CA ASP A 664 21.40 7.75 14.53
C ASP A 664 21.30 6.29 14.09
N VAL A 665 21.79 5.93 12.89
CA VAL A 665 21.60 4.61 12.28
C VAL A 665 22.16 3.49 13.15
N ASP A 666 23.35 3.64 13.73
CA ASP A 666 23.93 2.62 14.61
C ASP A 666 23.01 2.32 15.81
N LYS A 667 22.47 3.37 16.41
CA LYS A 667 21.59 3.27 17.58
C LYS A 667 20.23 2.69 17.20
N MET A 668 19.67 3.07 16.05
CA MET A 668 18.45 2.47 15.51
C MET A 668 18.66 0.98 15.21
N ASN A 669 19.80 0.60 14.63
CA ASN A 669 20.14 -0.78 14.29
C ASN A 669 20.25 -1.67 15.53
N LYS A 670 20.79 -1.14 16.64
CA LYS A 670 20.75 -1.82 17.94
C LYS A 670 19.32 -2.01 18.42
N ILE A 671 18.53 -0.94 18.45
CA ILE A 671 17.14 -0.97 18.94
C ILE A 671 16.28 -1.94 18.12
N LEU A 672 16.38 -1.94 16.80
CA LEU A 672 15.55 -2.79 15.95
C LEU A 672 15.87 -4.28 16.15
N ARG A 673 17.14 -4.64 16.40
CA ARG A 673 17.54 -6.03 16.70
C ARG A 673 17.02 -6.45 18.06
N GLU A 674 17.19 -5.61 19.08
CA GLU A 674 16.65 -5.84 20.43
C GLU A 674 15.13 -6.05 20.41
N LYS A 675 14.39 -5.21 19.68
CA LYS A 675 12.92 -5.32 19.58
C LYS A 675 12.47 -6.53 18.76
N PHE A 676 13.28 -6.98 17.79
CA PHE A 676 13.01 -8.22 17.07
C PHE A 676 13.17 -9.44 18.01
N VAL A 677 14.25 -9.50 18.78
CA VAL A 677 14.49 -10.56 19.76
C VAL A 677 13.38 -10.56 20.82
N GLU A 678 13.06 -9.40 21.41
CA GLU A 678 11.98 -9.27 22.40
C GLU A 678 10.62 -9.75 21.86
N LEU A 679 10.32 -9.47 20.59
CA LEU A 679 9.10 -9.94 19.94
C LEU A 679 9.04 -11.47 19.90
N TYR A 680 10.15 -12.12 19.54
CA TYR A 680 10.24 -13.55 19.27
C TYR A 680 10.66 -14.43 20.46
N GLU A 681 11.09 -13.82 21.57
CA GLU A 681 11.19 -14.49 22.87
C GLU A 681 9.79 -14.85 23.42
N LYS A 682 8.74 -14.15 22.97
CA LYS A 682 7.35 -14.51 23.30
C LYS A 682 6.96 -15.82 22.59
N PRO A 683 6.18 -16.70 23.23
CA PRO A 683 5.70 -17.94 22.61
C PRO A 683 4.52 -17.65 21.67
N ILE A 684 4.79 -16.98 20.54
CA ILE A 684 3.77 -16.43 19.63
C ILE A 684 2.84 -17.51 19.07
N LEU A 685 3.39 -18.64 18.61
CA LEU A 685 2.58 -19.72 18.02
C LEU A 685 1.77 -20.48 19.08
N GLU A 686 2.33 -20.66 20.27
CA GLU A 686 1.65 -21.26 21.42
C GLU A 686 0.48 -20.38 21.86
N ASN A 687 0.71 -19.08 22.06
CA ASN A 687 -0.33 -18.13 22.44
C ASN A 687 -1.46 -18.09 21.40
N LEU A 688 -1.12 -18.20 20.11
CA LEU A 688 -2.10 -18.26 19.04
C LEU A 688 -2.95 -19.54 19.13
N LEU A 689 -2.30 -20.70 19.27
CA LEU A 689 -2.96 -22.01 19.41
C LEU A 689 -3.86 -22.03 20.64
N GLU A 690 -3.37 -21.57 21.78
CA GLU A 690 -4.12 -21.47 23.03
C GLU A 690 -5.36 -20.57 22.84
N SER A 691 -5.22 -19.40 22.20
CA SER A 691 -6.36 -18.52 21.95
C SER A 691 -7.43 -19.18 21.06
N PHE A 692 -7.01 -20.01 20.10
CA PHE A 692 -7.93 -20.75 19.25
C PHE A 692 -8.64 -21.86 20.02
N GLN A 693 -7.93 -22.59 20.87
CA GLN A 693 -8.51 -23.61 21.74
C GLN A 693 -9.51 -23.00 22.74
N GLN A 694 -9.18 -21.85 23.34
CA GLN A 694 -10.08 -21.12 24.23
C GLN A 694 -11.32 -20.58 23.50
N SER A 695 -11.15 -20.06 22.28
CA SER A 695 -12.26 -19.52 21.48
C SER A 695 -13.14 -20.61 20.88
N PHE A 696 -12.59 -21.80 20.63
CA PHE A 696 -13.24 -22.92 19.97
C PHE A 696 -12.97 -24.24 20.72
N PRO A 697 -13.48 -24.40 21.96
CA PRO A 697 -13.16 -25.57 22.81
C PRO A 697 -13.67 -26.90 22.27
N ALA A 698 -14.64 -26.87 21.35
CA ALA A 698 -15.16 -28.07 20.69
C ALA A 698 -14.34 -28.49 19.45
N LEU A 699 -13.37 -27.68 19.00
CA LEU A 699 -12.56 -27.96 17.82
C LEU A 699 -11.20 -28.51 18.23
N SER A 700 -10.73 -29.52 17.50
CA SER A 700 -9.38 -30.07 17.67
C SER A 700 -8.42 -29.43 16.66
N PHE A 701 -7.32 -28.88 17.17
CA PHE A 701 -6.28 -28.25 16.38
C PHE A 701 -5.04 -29.14 16.35
N HIS A 702 -4.35 -29.17 15.21
CA HIS A 702 -3.09 -29.90 15.07
C HIS A 702 -2.01 -29.29 15.99
N PRO A 703 -1.09 -30.13 16.52
CA PRO A 703 0.04 -29.63 17.31
C PRO A 703 0.91 -28.68 16.48
N LEU A 704 1.68 -27.84 17.19
CA LEU A 704 2.64 -26.95 16.55
C LEU A 704 3.70 -27.74 15.77
N PRO A 705 4.18 -27.22 14.63
CA PRO A 705 5.35 -27.76 13.97
C PRO A 705 6.57 -27.74 14.89
N GLU A 706 7.46 -28.72 14.72
CA GLU A 706 8.76 -28.72 15.40
C GLU A 706 9.56 -27.46 15.06
N ARG A 707 10.27 -26.93 16.06
CA ARG A 707 11.19 -25.80 15.92
C ARG A 707 12.61 -26.33 15.76
N GLY A 708 13.42 -25.61 15.01
CA GLY A 708 14.86 -25.83 14.94
C GLY A 708 15.59 -25.29 16.18
N ASP A 709 16.90 -25.15 16.02
CA ASP A 709 17.87 -24.84 17.07
C ASP A 709 18.49 -23.43 16.94
N PHE A 710 17.93 -22.55 16.08
CA PHE A 710 18.43 -21.18 15.94
C PHE A 710 18.28 -20.37 17.24
N ASP A 711 19.39 -19.82 17.73
CA ASP A 711 19.38 -18.86 18.84
C ASP A 711 19.00 -17.47 18.31
N LEU A 712 17.89 -16.91 18.80
CA LEU A 712 17.46 -15.58 18.41
C LEU A 712 18.47 -14.50 18.81
N ARG A 713 19.30 -14.75 19.82
CA ARG A 713 20.29 -13.76 20.28
C ARG A 713 21.35 -13.48 19.24
N ASP A 714 21.61 -14.40 18.31
CA ASP A 714 22.51 -14.18 17.16
C ASP A 714 22.08 -12.96 16.31
N VAL A 715 20.80 -12.58 16.34
CA VAL A 715 20.29 -11.40 15.63
C VAL A 715 20.90 -10.11 16.17
N LEU A 716 21.25 -10.03 17.46
CA LEU A 716 21.81 -8.83 18.10
C LEU A 716 23.13 -8.41 17.46
N ASP A 717 23.91 -9.39 16.99
CA ASP A 717 25.22 -9.19 16.41
C ASP A 717 25.20 -9.21 14.86
N SER A 718 24.02 -9.36 14.23
CA SER A 718 23.93 -9.44 12.78
C SER A 718 23.92 -8.06 12.09
N PRO A 719 25.03 -7.62 11.45
CA PRO A 719 25.11 -6.30 10.83
C PRO A 719 24.14 -6.15 9.65
N TYR A 720 23.85 -7.25 8.94
CA TYR A 720 23.06 -7.23 7.72
C TYR A 720 21.59 -7.64 7.90
N PHE A 721 21.11 -7.81 9.14
CA PHE A 721 19.70 -8.09 9.42
C PHE A 721 18.76 -7.05 8.76
N PHE A 722 19.04 -5.77 9.00
CA PHE A 722 18.51 -4.61 8.29
C PHE A 722 19.73 -3.81 7.81
N ASN A 723 19.84 -3.50 6.51
CA ASN A 723 21.05 -2.87 5.94
C ASN A 723 20.82 -2.10 4.64
#